data_AF-J5TSS3-F1
#
_entry.id   AF-J5TSS3-F1
#
_cell.length_a   1.000
_cell.length_b   1.000
_cell.length_c   1.000
_cell.angle_alpha   90.00
_cell.angle_beta   90.00
_cell.angle_gamma   90.00
#
_symmetry.space_group_name_H-M   'P 1'
#
loop_
_entity.id
_entity.type
_entity.pdbx_description
1 polymer ?
#
loop_
_entity_poly.entity_id
_entity_poly.type
_entity_poly.pdbx_seq_one_letter_code
_entity_poly.pdbx_strand_id
1 'polypeptide(L)'
;MTPTALLLSALLASANASPLAQREYYGAAFGLTPPLEKRGESAWRYAGCYVESSTRLLRGPSTRASDMTVNKCHQFCSGRRYAGLENGDECWCGDVLAPTDPGTNAGTKVDDRECGIPCGGDKEVVCGAPWRLALYESNLFEPEPNLCQPLLPGTGNGTGAVVSIDREVLTHSFDATGTSASASAGTEVPMLLTHAGPGSIDATLLNTASASASPSVTGSPQPLTHAGPDPILDATSATPSAPTATGSSSDSASSTSAILIDGTPWLTHGCVAASDARVLSSFAVLDQPNMTTVACLSLVGRKGYRYAALGLGHECYGGNVPAAGYGGSDECSYTCSDGRRCGGKWAVDLYQIGEGANASATAAGNGSMGPVASGAAGAAGAAGHVNNTLPPTSGTSASVNGTMANTTPIAPEIISGLAPPPPSSKPHKVWAHFMVGFTYAYAPHNWDVDIAAAKAAGIDGFALNMGTDPWQPKQVRMAYDAAKRAGGFEMFLSFDMNSLQCTTAQNATTLVEHVKAFAKDEVQAKWEGRVLVSTFAGQQCSFGRNETKPEVGRRDNATVSASTSASASASASAAATPPAPPPPVPDAWGPAFVDPLKASGIEIFFIPSLFLPPAQQASYAWLDGAFAWNSAWPGAANDTTSTTDSEYLAALEPRGKLYVPALSPGFFAHYGPDSYDKNWIYKSDDWLYCSRWEALIALRARAPMLEIVTWNDFTESSYLAPYPNNASLDEHSPAWVEGMDHEPLQALTKFYSDAYKTGSYPEIEEDSLVLWSRPHPKDATARNDTVPRPKDADLADDALYAVVLAKAPARVTIYSGKNEHAFDVPQGLSKIRIQSAPGTIGGYVERNGVKTTQYDSGGRFEYTDKPEEYNFNFYVGASSDPGQMIKSFVAVPPK
;
A
#
# COMPACT_ATOMS: atom_id res chain seq x y z
N MET A 1 -70.75 21.84 -50.10
CA MET A 1 -69.71 22.82 -50.52
C MET A 1 -69.48 23.78 -49.36
N THR A 2 -68.26 24.31 -49.19
CA THR A 2 -67.91 25.50 -48.38
C THR A 2 -68.54 25.58 -46.98
N PRO A 3 -68.01 24.83 -46.00
CA PRO A 3 -67.04 25.40 -45.03
C PRO A 3 -65.79 24.48 -44.90
N THR A 4 -64.83 24.60 -43.96
CA THR A 4 -64.77 25.22 -42.61
C THR A 4 -63.31 25.63 -42.27
N ALA A 5 -63.09 26.45 -41.22
CA ALA A 5 -61.76 26.92 -40.81
C ALA A 5 -61.50 26.80 -39.29
N LEU A 6 -60.22 26.65 -38.92
CA LEU A 6 -59.57 26.98 -37.64
C LEU A 6 -58.09 27.30 -37.97
N LEU A 7 -57.47 28.45 -37.66
CA LEU A 7 -57.28 29.24 -36.43
C LEU A 7 -56.28 28.61 -35.42
N LEU A 8 -55.40 29.33 -34.70
CA LEU A 8 -54.59 30.57 -34.91
C LEU A 8 -53.66 30.78 -33.68
N SER A 9 -52.49 31.46 -33.83
CA SER A 9 -51.62 32.00 -32.74
C SER A 9 -50.81 30.95 -31.94
N ALA A 10 -49.66 31.21 -31.30
CA ALA A 10 -48.67 32.31 -31.24
C ALA A 10 -47.28 31.67 -30.92
N LEU A 11 -46.10 32.06 -31.41
CA LEU A 11 -45.33 33.32 -31.44
C LEU A 11 -44.51 33.67 -30.16
N LEU A 12 -43.18 33.47 -30.26
CA LEU A 12 -42.06 34.13 -29.53
C LEU A 12 -41.83 33.73 -28.04
N ALA A 13 -40.59 33.80 -27.49
CA ALA A 13 -39.36 34.46 -27.98
C ALA A 13 -38.02 33.74 -27.60
N SER A 14 -36.99 33.94 -28.46
CA SER A 14 -35.55 34.23 -28.20
C SER A 14 -34.78 33.70 -26.97
N ALA A 15 -33.45 33.48 -27.02
CA ALA A 15 -32.48 33.32 -28.11
C ALA A 15 -31.06 33.04 -27.52
N ASN A 16 -30.22 32.29 -28.24
CA ASN A 16 -28.81 32.64 -28.56
C ASN A 16 -28.14 31.50 -29.34
N ALA A 17 -27.12 31.81 -30.14
CA ALA A 17 -26.40 30.86 -30.97
C ALA A 17 -24.89 30.92 -30.72
N SER A 18 -24.20 29.79 -30.93
CA SER A 18 -22.74 29.66 -30.91
C SER A 18 -22.26 29.03 -32.23
N PRO A 19 -21.04 29.35 -32.71
CA PRO A 19 -20.71 29.23 -34.13
C PRO A 19 -20.19 27.86 -34.57
N LEU A 20 -20.58 27.46 -35.79
CA LEU A 20 -19.90 26.44 -36.58
C LEU A 20 -18.77 27.08 -37.40
N ALA A 21 -17.60 26.43 -37.42
CA ALA A 21 -16.57 26.65 -38.44
C ALA A 21 -15.78 25.35 -38.68
N GLN A 22 -15.43 25.09 -39.94
CA GLN A 22 -14.52 24.02 -40.38
C GLN A 22 -14.93 22.57 -40.06
N ARG A 23 -16.05 22.15 -40.65
CA ARG A 23 -16.29 20.74 -41.01
C ARG A 23 -16.99 20.65 -42.37
N GLU A 24 -16.25 20.52 -43.48
CA GLU A 24 -16.79 19.98 -44.76
C GLU A 24 -15.75 19.71 -45.87
N TYR A 25 -16.11 18.80 -46.79
CA TYR A 25 -15.43 18.35 -48.04
C TYR A 25 -14.03 17.72 -47.91
N TYR A 26 -13.70 16.60 -48.57
CA TYR A 26 -14.31 15.87 -49.71
C TYR A 26 -14.65 14.40 -49.33
N GLY A 27 -15.34 13.55 -50.13
CA GLY A 27 -15.83 13.72 -51.51
C GLY A 27 -16.69 12.55 -52.08
N ALA A 28 -16.64 11.35 -51.49
CA ALA A 28 -17.50 10.17 -51.76
C ALA A 28 -17.30 9.38 -53.09
N ALA A 29 -17.98 8.21 -53.14
CA ALA A 29 -18.24 7.31 -54.28
C ALA A 29 -17.05 6.60 -54.97
N PHE A 30 -16.81 5.31 -54.64
CA PHE A 30 -16.76 4.16 -55.59
C PHE A 30 -16.39 2.83 -54.89
N GLY A 31 -17.40 2.09 -54.38
CA GLY A 31 -17.43 0.63 -54.43
C GLY A 31 -16.41 -0.23 -53.64
N LEU A 32 -15.57 0.32 -52.77
CA LEU A 32 -14.71 -0.46 -51.86
C LEU A 32 -15.03 -0.16 -50.40
N THR A 33 -14.91 -1.19 -49.55
CA THR A 33 -15.22 -1.13 -48.11
C THR A 33 -14.37 -0.08 -47.39
N PRO A 34 -14.97 0.81 -46.56
CA PRO A 34 -14.26 1.48 -45.49
C PRO A 34 -13.53 0.44 -44.61
N PRO A 35 -12.37 0.77 -44.03
CA PRO A 35 -11.58 -0.21 -43.28
C PRO A 35 -12.31 -0.75 -42.05
N LEU A 36 -11.89 -1.95 -41.60
CA LEU A 36 -11.93 -2.30 -40.18
C LEU A 36 -11.32 -1.14 -39.37
N GLU A 37 -11.75 -0.93 -38.12
CA GLU A 37 -11.24 0.13 -37.25
C GLU A 37 -9.72 0.30 -37.35
N LYS A 38 -9.25 1.55 -37.22
CA LYS A 38 -7.82 1.87 -37.09
C LYS A 38 -7.18 0.85 -36.14
N ARG A 39 -6.27 0.03 -36.66
CA ARG A 39 -5.66 -1.05 -35.87
C ARG A 39 -4.60 -0.50 -34.91
N GLY A 40 -5.09 0.06 -33.81
CA GLY A 40 -4.35 0.64 -32.71
C GLY A 40 -5.34 1.21 -31.70
N GLU A 41 -5.07 1.01 -30.41
CA GLU A 41 -5.78 1.67 -29.28
C GLU A 41 -7.23 1.20 -29.01
N SER A 42 -7.66 0.03 -29.48
CA SER A 42 -8.88 -0.66 -28.96
C SER A 42 -8.55 -1.99 -28.26
N ALA A 43 -9.13 -2.22 -27.08
CA ALA A 43 -8.90 -3.42 -26.24
C ALA A 43 -9.76 -4.63 -26.63
N TRP A 44 -10.52 -4.53 -27.72
CA TRP A 44 -11.51 -5.52 -28.17
C TRP A 44 -11.45 -5.69 -29.69
N ARG A 45 -11.67 -6.92 -30.17
CA ARG A 45 -11.73 -7.32 -31.57
C ARG A 45 -13.14 -7.83 -31.89
N TYR A 46 -13.76 -7.32 -32.94
CA TYR A 46 -14.99 -7.91 -33.47
C TYR A 46 -14.74 -9.35 -33.97
N ALA A 47 -15.39 -10.32 -33.35
CA ALA A 47 -15.27 -11.75 -33.67
C ALA A 47 -16.30 -12.19 -34.73
N GLY A 48 -17.42 -11.48 -34.88
CA GLY A 48 -18.43 -11.70 -35.92
C GLY A 48 -19.87 -11.78 -35.41
N CYS A 49 -20.81 -11.95 -36.34
CA CYS A 49 -22.22 -12.18 -36.03
C CYS A 49 -22.52 -13.66 -35.77
N TYR A 50 -23.16 -13.97 -34.63
CA TYR A 50 -23.50 -15.35 -34.23
C TYR A 50 -24.99 -15.52 -33.99
N VAL A 51 -25.53 -16.69 -34.35
CA VAL A 51 -26.91 -17.07 -33.99
C VAL A 51 -27.01 -17.33 -32.49
N GLU A 52 -27.98 -16.71 -31.84
CA GLU A 52 -28.22 -16.82 -30.39
C GLU A 52 -29.47 -17.68 -30.08
N SER A 53 -29.59 -18.15 -28.83
CA SER A 53 -30.63 -19.05 -28.32
C SER A 53 -31.17 -18.64 -26.95
N SER A 54 -32.27 -19.26 -26.54
CA SER A 54 -32.89 -19.11 -25.21
C SER A 54 -31.95 -19.39 -24.04
N THR A 55 -30.94 -20.24 -24.21
CA THR A 55 -29.96 -20.55 -23.16
C THR A 55 -28.75 -19.62 -23.14
N ARG A 56 -28.63 -18.67 -24.09
CA ARG A 56 -27.53 -17.69 -24.25
C ARG A 56 -26.13 -18.27 -24.44
N LEU A 57 -25.38 -17.72 -25.41
CA LEU A 57 -23.95 -17.96 -25.62
C LEU A 57 -23.10 -17.32 -24.53
N LEU A 58 -23.44 -16.10 -24.12
CA LEU A 58 -22.78 -15.36 -23.05
C LEU A 58 -23.67 -15.37 -21.79
N ARG A 59 -23.14 -15.95 -20.71
CA ARG A 59 -23.86 -16.21 -19.43
C ARG A 59 -23.26 -15.49 -18.22
N GLY A 60 -22.41 -14.48 -18.46
CA GLY A 60 -21.90 -13.59 -17.43
C GLY A 60 -22.86 -12.40 -17.20
N PRO A 61 -22.35 -11.25 -16.73
CA PRO A 61 -23.13 -10.02 -16.59
C PRO A 61 -23.82 -9.60 -17.90
N SER A 62 -24.99 -8.99 -17.79
CA SER A 62 -25.74 -8.43 -18.92
C SER A 62 -26.49 -7.17 -18.52
N THR A 63 -26.70 -6.26 -19.47
CA THR A 63 -27.46 -5.02 -19.26
C THR A 63 -28.17 -4.58 -20.54
N ARG A 64 -29.12 -3.66 -20.43
CA ARG A 64 -29.89 -3.09 -21.56
C ARG A 64 -30.04 -1.59 -21.37
N ALA A 65 -29.76 -0.80 -22.42
CA ALA A 65 -29.88 0.65 -22.40
C ALA A 65 -30.42 1.18 -23.74
N SER A 66 -31.39 2.10 -23.69
CA SER A 66 -31.95 2.73 -24.90
C SER A 66 -30.93 3.56 -25.70
N ASP A 67 -29.82 3.94 -25.05
CA ASP A 67 -28.69 4.66 -25.62
C ASP A 67 -27.39 3.80 -25.65
N MET A 68 -27.54 2.47 -25.74
CA MET A 68 -26.43 1.50 -25.85
C MET A 68 -25.49 1.82 -27.02
N THR A 69 -24.19 1.59 -26.82
CA THR A 69 -23.15 1.67 -27.85
C THR A 69 -22.15 0.54 -27.68
N VAL A 70 -21.40 0.20 -28.72
CA VAL A 70 -20.33 -0.81 -28.68
C VAL A 70 -19.33 -0.51 -27.55
N ASN A 71 -18.89 0.74 -27.40
CA ASN A 71 -17.95 1.13 -26.34
C ASN A 71 -18.54 1.04 -24.92
N LYS A 72 -19.83 1.35 -24.72
CA LYS A 72 -20.50 1.11 -23.42
C LYS A 72 -20.50 -0.38 -23.06
N CYS A 73 -20.74 -1.25 -24.04
CA CYS A 73 -20.69 -2.69 -23.79
C CYS A 73 -19.26 -3.21 -23.55
N HIS A 74 -18.26 -2.71 -24.29
CA HIS A 74 -16.84 -2.99 -24.03
C HIS A 74 -16.37 -2.55 -22.64
N GLN A 75 -16.90 -1.43 -22.13
CA GLN A 75 -16.63 -0.95 -20.77
C GLN A 75 -17.35 -1.81 -19.72
N PHE A 76 -18.64 -2.11 -19.92
CA PHE A 76 -19.43 -2.96 -19.02
C PHE A 76 -18.90 -4.41 -18.96
N CYS A 77 -18.37 -4.93 -20.06
CA CYS A 77 -17.72 -6.25 -20.12
C CYS A 77 -16.20 -6.21 -19.86
N SER A 78 -15.64 -5.09 -19.39
CA SER A 78 -14.22 -5.01 -19.07
C SER A 78 -13.82 -6.07 -18.04
N GLY A 79 -12.67 -6.73 -18.25
CA GLY A 79 -12.26 -7.88 -17.45
C GLY A 79 -13.05 -9.18 -17.74
N ARG A 80 -13.70 -9.30 -18.90
CA ARG A 80 -14.25 -10.55 -19.43
C ARG A 80 -13.62 -10.91 -20.78
N ARG A 81 -13.62 -12.19 -21.15
CA ARG A 81 -13.08 -12.63 -22.45
C ARG A 81 -13.92 -12.15 -23.65
N TYR A 82 -15.24 -12.14 -23.51
CA TYR A 82 -16.20 -11.81 -24.56
C TYR A 82 -17.22 -10.77 -24.12
N ALA A 83 -17.58 -9.91 -25.08
CA ALA A 83 -18.69 -8.98 -25.04
C ALA A 83 -19.58 -9.24 -26.27
N GLY A 84 -20.88 -9.05 -26.16
CA GLY A 84 -21.82 -9.33 -27.25
C GLY A 84 -23.02 -8.40 -27.20
N LEU A 85 -23.31 -7.75 -28.33
CA LEU A 85 -24.43 -6.81 -28.44
C LEU A 85 -25.57 -7.43 -29.23
N GLU A 86 -26.81 -7.22 -28.77
CA GLU A 86 -28.01 -7.78 -29.39
C GLU A 86 -29.12 -6.72 -29.48
N ASN A 87 -29.97 -6.84 -30.52
CA ASN A 87 -31.19 -6.07 -30.71
C ASN A 87 -31.03 -4.52 -30.79
N GLY A 88 -29.80 -4.01 -30.82
CA GLY A 88 -29.50 -2.57 -30.77
C GLY A 88 -29.39 -2.00 -29.35
N ASP A 89 -30.01 -2.61 -28.33
CA ASP A 89 -30.11 -2.07 -26.97
C ASP A 89 -29.56 -2.98 -25.86
N GLU A 90 -29.21 -4.23 -26.13
CA GLU A 90 -28.65 -5.17 -25.15
C GLU A 90 -27.12 -5.32 -25.23
N CYS A 91 -26.52 -5.64 -24.08
CA CYS A 91 -25.12 -6.04 -23.93
C CYS A 91 -25.02 -7.26 -23.00
N TRP A 92 -24.25 -8.26 -23.43
CA TRP A 92 -24.04 -9.54 -22.75
C TRP A 92 -22.53 -9.81 -22.64
N CYS A 93 -22.05 -10.27 -21.49
CA CYS A 93 -20.63 -10.57 -21.25
C CYS A 93 -20.41 -12.04 -20.90
N GLY A 94 -19.20 -12.56 -21.10
CA GLY A 94 -18.84 -13.89 -20.62
C GLY A 94 -17.40 -14.28 -20.89
N ASP A 95 -16.89 -15.27 -20.15
CA ASP A 95 -15.50 -15.73 -20.27
C ASP A 95 -15.33 -16.95 -21.19
N VAL A 96 -16.45 -17.60 -21.53
CA VAL A 96 -16.55 -18.72 -22.47
C VAL A 96 -17.84 -18.58 -23.27
N LEU A 97 -17.83 -19.07 -24.51
CA LEU A 97 -19.05 -19.31 -25.29
C LEU A 97 -19.69 -20.61 -24.79
N ALA A 98 -20.89 -20.50 -24.22
CA ALA A 98 -21.54 -21.62 -23.55
C ALA A 98 -22.19 -22.61 -24.53
N PRO A 99 -22.26 -23.92 -24.20
CA PRO A 99 -22.96 -24.91 -25.02
C PRO A 99 -24.44 -24.57 -25.22
N THR A 100 -24.90 -24.61 -26.46
CA THR A 100 -26.24 -24.20 -26.91
C THR A 100 -27.24 -25.35 -26.94
N ASP A 101 -28.53 -25.01 -27.05
CA ASP A 101 -29.65 -25.95 -26.98
C ASP A 101 -29.55 -27.07 -28.05
N PRO A 102 -29.58 -28.37 -27.67
CA PRO A 102 -29.44 -29.49 -28.61
C PRO A 102 -30.46 -29.48 -29.75
N GLY A 103 -29.97 -29.43 -30.99
CA GLY A 103 -30.81 -29.35 -32.19
C GLY A 103 -31.07 -27.93 -32.70
N THR A 104 -30.56 -26.89 -32.02
CA THR A 104 -30.50 -25.53 -32.56
C THR A 104 -29.21 -25.30 -33.36
N ASN A 105 -29.16 -24.20 -34.12
CA ASN A 105 -27.95 -23.73 -34.79
C ASN A 105 -27.27 -22.57 -34.05
N ALA A 106 -27.62 -22.30 -32.79
CA ALA A 106 -26.99 -21.23 -32.02
C ALA A 106 -25.51 -21.52 -31.73
N GLY A 107 -24.68 -20.48 -31.73
CA GLY A 107 -23.22 -20.59 -31.78
C GLY A 107 -22.65 -20.73 -33.19
N THR A 108 -23.49 -20.84 -34.23
CA THR A 108 -23.04 -20.75 -35.63
C THR A 108 -22.78 -19.29 -36.00
N LYS A 109 -21.60 -19.01 -36.56
CA LYS A 109 -21.29 -17.71 -37.18
C LYS A 109 -22.01 -17.56 -38.52
N VAL A 110 -22.59 -16.39 -38.78
CA VAL A 110 -23.37 -16.06 -39.98
C VAL A 110 -22.79 -14.84 -40.71
N ASP A 111 -23.43 -14.40 -41.80
CA ASP A 111 -23.06 -13.13 -42.48
C ASP A 111 -23.32 -11.95 -41.53
N ASP A 112 -22.35 -11.05 -41.39
CA ASP A 112 -22.44 -9.92 -40.47
C ASP A 112 -23.63 -8.98 -40.76
N ARG A 113 -24.20 -9.03 -41.96
CA ARG A 113 -25.46 -8.34 -42.32
C ARG A 113 -26.67 -8.82 -41.51
N GLU A 114 -26.63 -10.01 -40.92
CA GLU A 114 -27.69 -10.51 -40.04
C GLU A 114 -27.70 -9.79 -38.68
N CYS A 115 -26.56 -9.19 -38.27
CA CYS A 115 -26.45 -8.34 -37.07
C CYS A 115 -26.76 -6.87 -37.38
N GLY A 116 -27.68 -6.60 -38.31
CA GLY A 116 -27.85 -5.30 -38.97
C GLY A 116 -28.67 -4.22 -38.24
N ILE A 117 -28.95 -4.32 -36.93
CA ILE A 117 -29.66 -3.25 -36.20
C ILE A 117 -28.65 -2.22 -35.66
N PRO A 118 -28.82 -0.91 -35.94
CA PRO A 118 -27.96 0.13 -35.38
C PRO A 118 -28.14 0.28 -33.85
N CYS A 119 -27.06 0.61 -33.16
CA CYS A 119 -27.02 0.75 -31.70
C CYS A 119 -28.00 1.82 -31.17
N GLY A 120 -28.44 1.68 -29.91
CA GLY A 120 -29.36 2.60 -29.25
C GLY A 120 -28.90 4.06 -29.31
N GLY A 121 -27.66 4.30 -28.88
CA GLY A 121 -27.00 5.61 -28.79
C GLY A 121 -26.06 5.96 -29.95
N ASP A 122 -25.86 5.05 -30.92
CA ASP A 122 -25.05 5.30 -32.12
C ASP A 122 -25.73 4.66 -33.34
N LYS A 123 -26.10 5.46 -34.34
CA LYS A 123 -26.81 4.99 -35.54
C LYS A 123 -25.90 4.66 -36.72
N GLU A 124 -24.61 4.95 -36.62
CA GLU A 124 -23.61 4.63 -37.64
C GLU A 124 -22.94 3.25 -37.40
N VAL A 125 -23.15 2.67 -36.21
CA VAL A 125 -22.56 1.38 -35.78
C VAL A 125 -23.67 0.35 -35.48
N VAL A 126 -23.40 -0.93 -35.76
CA VAL A 126 -24.33 -2.04 -35.54
C VAL A 126 -24.16 -2.72 -34.18
N CYS A 127 -25.27 -3.17 -33.60
CA CYS A 127 -25.36 -3.77 -32.27
C CYS A 127 -26.24 -5.05 -32.29
N GLY A 128 -25.96 -5.96 -33.23
CA GLY A 128 -26.66 -7.23 -33.36
C GLY A 128 -28.05 -7.11 -34.00
N ALA A 129 -28.90 -8.11 -33.77
CA ALA A 129 -30.33 -8.11 -34.12
C ALA A 129 -31.05 -9.18 -33.23
N PRO A 130 -32.38 -9.34 -33.28
CA PRO A 130 -33.06 -10.40 -32.53
C PRO A 130 -32.50 -11.79 -32.85
N TRP A 131 -32.03 -12.51 -31.83
CA TRP A 131 -31.34 -13.80 -31.93
C TRP A 131 -30.05 -13.75 -32.78
N ARG A 132 -29.37 -12.59 -32.80
CA ARG A 132 -28.12 -12.33 -33.52
C ARG A 132 -27.18 -11.49 -32.66
N LEU A 133 -26.20 -12.16 -32.07
CA LEU A 133 -25.19 -11.56 -31.20
C LEU A 133 -24.02 -11.04 -32.04
N ALA A 134 -23.81 -9.72 -32.03
CA ALA A 134 -22.58 -9.11 -32.54
C ALA A 134 -21.48 -9.33 -31.50
N LEU A 135 -20.63 -10.34 -31.71
CA LEU A 135 -19.65 -10.82 -30.74
C LEU A 135 -18.31 -10.08 -30.88
N TYR A 136 -17.73 -9.71 -29.75
CA TYR A 136 -16.40 -9.11 -29.60
C TYR A 136 -15.60 -9.93 -28.58
N GLU A 137 -14.32 -10.12 -28.86
CA GLU A 137 -13.35 -10.81 -28.01
C GLU A 137 -12.31 -9.81 -27.50
N SER A 138 -11.92 -9.87 -26.23
CA SER A 138 -10.93 -8.94 -25.70
C SER A 138 -9.52 -9.29 -26.20
N ASN A 139 -8.81 -8.28 -26.70
CA ASN A 139 -7.42 -8.40 -27.17
C ASN A 139 -6.45 -8.78 -26.02
N LEU A 140 -6.91 -8.73 -24.75
CA LEU A 140 -6.20 -9.20 -23.57
C LEU A 140 -6.15 -10.74 -23.45
N PHE A 141 -6.83 -11.47 -24.34
CA PHE A 141 -7.06 -12.91 -24.25
C PHE A 141 -6.71 -13.71 -25.54
N GLU A 142 -5.99 -13.10 -26.49
CA GLU A 142 -5.56 -13.75 -27.74
C GLU A 142 -4.61 -14.95 -27.51
N PRO A 143 -4.87 -16.13 -28.13
CA PRO A 143 -3.97 -17.28 -28.05
C PRO A 143 -3.27 -17.60 -29.38
N GLU A 144 -1.95 -17.47 -29.45
CA GLU A 144 -1.13 -17.98 -30.56
C GLU A 144 0.27 -18.43 -30.09
N PRO A 145 0.88 -19.49 -30.64
CA PRO A 145 0.31 -20.66 -31.34
C PRO A 145 0.58 -21.99 -30.60
N ASN A 146 -0.10 -23.06 -31.00
CA ASN A 146 0.16 -24.41 -30.48
C ASN A 146 1.55 -24.95 -30.88
N LEU A 147 2.49 -25.04 -29.93
CA LEU A 147 3.74 -25.79 -30.05
C LEU A 147 3.81 -26.99 -29.09
N CYS A 148 2.81 -27.86 -29.16
CA CYS A 148 2.87 -29.18 -28.51
C CYS A 148 2.16 -30.28 -29.33
N GLN A 149 2.70 -30.57 -30.52
CA GLN A 149 2.57 -31.92 -31.08
C GLN A 149 3.70 -32.80 -30.52
N PRO A 150 3.42 -34.06 -30.12
CA PRO A 150 4.47 -34.97 -29.67
C PRO A 150 5.37 -35.33 -30.86
N LEU A 151 6.69 -35.16 -30.69
CA LEU A 151 7.68 -35.66 -31.64
C LEU A 151 7.62 -37.19 -31.68
N LEU A 152 7.04 -37.73 -32.76
CA LEU A 152 7.16 -39.15 -33.08
C LEU A 152 8.65 -39.49 -33.29
N PRO A 153 9.20 -40.54 -32.65
CA PRO A 153 10.54 -41.00 -32.95
C PRO A 153 10.58 -41.51 -34.40
N GLY A 154 11.33 -40.83 -35.25
CA GLY A 154 11.44 -41.17 -36.68
C GLY A 154 11.99 -42.58 -36.89
N THR A 155 11.48 -43.27 -37.92
CA THR A 155 11.84 -44.66 -38.24
C THR A 155 13.27 -44.79 -38.78
N GLY A 156 14.25 -44.81 -37.89
CA GLY A 156 15.63 -45.21 -38.18
C GLY A 156 15.74 -46.73 -38.28
N ASN A 157 15.96 -47.25 -39.49
CA ASN A 157 16.08 -48.69 -39.73
C ASN A 157 17.43 -49.23 -39.19
N GLY A 158 17.42 -49.85 -38.00
CA GLY A 158 18.60 -50.41 -37.34
C GLY A 158 18.33 -51.80 -36.77
N THR A 159 19.18 -52.78 -37.10
CA THR A 159 18.89 -54.20 -36.88
C THR A 159 19.23 -54.72 -35.48
N GLY A 160 18.20 -55.18 -34.77
CA GLY A 160 18.22 -56.50 -34.11
C GLY A 160 18.91 -56.66 -32.75
N ALA A 161 18.10 -56.64 -31.68
CA ALA A 161 18.11 -57.68 -30.65
C ALA A 161 16.81 -57.59 -29.82
N VAL A 162 16.09 -58.71 -29.65
CA VAL A 162 14.95 -58.81 -28.73
C VAL A 162 15.21 -59.95 -27.76
N VAL A 163 15.23 -59.64 -26.46
CA VAL A 163 15.11 -60.62 -25.37
C VAL A 163 14.21 -59.99 -24.31
N SER A 164 13.07 -60.62 -24.03
CA SER A 164 12.11 -60.21 -23.00
C SER A 164 11.85 -61.40 -22.07
N ILE A 165 12.21 -61.28 -20.79
CA ILE A 165 11.82 -62.10 -19.62
C ILE A 165 12.53 -61.52 -18.37
N ASP A 166 12.00 -61.54 -17.15
CA ASP A 166 10.61 -61.68 -16.71
C ASP A 166 10.44 -61.07 -15.29
N ARG A 167 9.26 -61.20 -14.65
CA ARG A 167 8.96 -60.62 -13.33
C ARG A 167 8.73 -61.65 -12.22
N GLU A 168 9.70 -61.87 -11.33
CA GLU A 168 9.52 -62.42 -9.95
C GLU A 168 10.67 -61.92 -9.03
N VAL A 169 10.42 -61.34 -7.85
CA VAL A 169 10.24 -61.94 -6.50
C VAL A 169 11.54 -62.40 -5.80
N LEU A 170 11.87 -61.72 -4.69
CA LEU A 170 12.67 -62.15 -3.51
C LEU A 170 12.70 -60.95 -2.53
N THR A 171 11.76 -60.76 -1.59
CA THR A 171 11.74 -61.34 -0.22
C THR A 171 13.11 -61.53 0.45
N HIS A 172 13.39 -60.75 1.51
CA HIS A 172 14.04 -61.30 2.70
C HIS A 172 13.64 -60.54 3.99
N SER A 173 12.79 -61.20 4.77
CA SER A 173 12.49 -60.99 6.20
C SER A 173 13.70 -61.42 7.07
N PHE A 174 13.83 -61.14 8.38
CA PHE A 174 13.18 -60.26 9.39
C PHE A 174 14.14 -60.24 10.62
N ASP A 175 13.91 -59.39 11.63
CA ASP A 175 13.68 -59.79 13.06
C ASP A 175 14.07 -58.73 14.12
N ALA A 176 13.34 -58.77 15.24
CA ALA A 176 13.63 -57.97 16.44
C ALA A 176 13.16 -58.67 17.74
N THR A 177 14.11 -59.17 18.54
CA THR A 177 13.99 -59.59 19.96
C THR A 177 15.38 -59.48 20.63
N GLY A 178 15.58 -59.28 21.94
CA GLY A 178 14.68 -58.96 23.06
C GLY A 178 15.42 -58.91 24.42
N THR A 179 14.77 -58.38 25.47
CA THR A 179 15.03 -58.58 26.93
C THR A 179 16.37 -58.20 27.62
N SER A 180 16.35 -57.02 28.29
CA SER A 180 16.60 -56.78 29.75
C SER A 180 17.82 -57.32 30.55
N ALA A 181 18.65 -56.38 31.05
CA ALA A 181 19.21 -56.28 32.43
C ALA A 181 19.87 -54.88 32.58
N SER A 182 19.79 -54.03 33.63
CA SER A 182 19.56 -54.12 35.10
C SER A 182 20.84 -53.96 35.93
N ALA A 183 21.16 -52.72 36.36
CA ALA A 183 22.09 -52.40 37.44
C ALA A 183 21.74 -51.08 38.16
N SER A 184 21.71 -51.10 39.49
CA SER A 184 21.47 -50.02 40.47
C SER A 184 22.78 -49.34 40.94
N ALA A 185 22.90 -48.27 41.73
CA ALA A 185 22.08 -47.18 42.34
C ALA A 185 23.09 -46.09 42.82
N GLY A 186 22.82 -44.92 43.41
CA GLY A 186 21.62 -44.17 43.89
C GLY A 186 22.09 -42.72 44.22
N THR A 187 21.53 -41.88 45.11
CA THR A 187 20.42 -41.94 46.08
C THR A 187 20.04 -40.48 46.50
N GLU A 188 18.74 -40.15 46.57
CA GLU A 188 17.98 -39.10 47.33
C GLU A 188 18.58 -37.67 47.61
N VAL A 189 17.89 -36.51 47.44
CA VAL A 189 16.55 -36.01 47.92
C VAL A 189 16.58 -35.63 49.43
N PRO A 190 15.84 -34.63 49.99
CA PRO A 190 14.83 -33.66 49.48
C PRO A 190 15.38 -32.19 49.44
N MET A 191 14.70 -31.03 49.61
CA MET A 191 13.34 -30.48 49.97
C MET A 191 13.19 -29.11 49.22
N LEU A 192 12.06 -28.58 48.74
CA LEU A 192 10.71 -28.19 49.27
C LEU A 192 10.57 -26.68 49.60
N LEU A 193 9.37 -26.12 49.33
CA LEU A 193 8.97 -24.70 49.40
C LEU A 193 8.94 -24.10 50.82
N THR A 194 9.01 -22.76 50.95
CA THR A 194 7.87 -21.93 51.45
C THR A 194 8.10 -20.40 51.30
N HIS A 195 6.98 -19.66 51.30
CA HIS A 195 6.84 -18.20 51.18
C HIS A 195 7.49 -17.38 52.31
N ALA A 196 7.96 -16.16 52.00
CA ALA A 196 7.42 -14.90 52.53
C ALA A 196 8.20 -13.64 52.05
N GLY A 197 7.52 -12.50 51.92
CA GLY A 197 8.09 -11.15 52.07
C GLY A 197 7.42 -10.45 53.26
N PRO A 198 7.40 -9.10 53.39
CA PRO A 198 8.10 -8.07 52.62
C PRO A 198 9.04 -7.21 53.51
N GLY A 199 9.58 -6.09 53.01
CA GLY A 199 10.29 -5.13 53.87
C GLY A 199 10.81 -3.88 53.14
N SER A 200 10.15 -2.74 53.35
CA SER A 200 10.46 -1.45 52.71
C SER A 200 10.86 -0.36 53.70
N ILE A 201 12.02 0.27 53.47
CA ILE A 201 12.42 1.65 53.82
C ILE A 201 13.53 2.02 52.80
N ASP A 202 13.54 3.12 52.04
CA ASP A 202 13.10 4.52 52.22
C ASP A 202 14.04 5.37 53.10
N ALA A 203 13.99 6.71 52.92
CA ALA A 203 14.85 7.79 53.48
C ALA A 203 16.06 8.27 52.63
N THR A 204 15.73 8.89 51.48
CA THR A 204 16.12 10.28 51.10
C THR A 204 17.47 10.93 51.50
N LEU A 205 18.14 11.51 50.48
CA LEU A 205 18.71 12.87 50.40
C LEU A 205 19.84 13.35 51.35
N LEU A 206 20.98 13.74 50.76
CA LEU A 206 21.69 15.05 50.82
C LEU A 206 23.12 14.83 50.23
N ASN A 207 23.54 15.31 49.05
CA ASN A 207 23.59 16.66 48.43
C ASN A 207 24.87 17.47 48.79
N THR A 208 25.55 18.00 47.76
CA THR A 208 26.77 18.87 47.77
C THR A 208 28.05 18.29 48.44
N ALA A 209 29.28 18.61 48.04
CA ALA A 209 29.80 19.75 47.26
C ALA A 209 31.03 19.41 46.38
N SER A 210 31.44 20.36 45.54
CA SER A 210 32.57 20.28 44.59
C SER A 210 33.94 20.65 45.20
N ALA A 211 35.05 20.12 44.65
CA ALA A 211 36.31 20.86 44.50
C ALA A 211 37.32 20.16 43.55
N SER A 212 37.92 20.96 42.67
CA SER A 212 38.97 20.64 41.69
C SER A 212 40.40 20.64 42.25
N ALA A 213 41.34 19.91 41.61
CA ALA A 213 42.69 20.40 41.29
C ALA A 213 43.39 19.53 40.23
N SER A 214 44.24 20.15 39.40
CA SER A 214 45.07 19.49 38.36
C SER A 214 46.48 19.15 38.85
N PRO A 215 47.39 18.69 37.96
CA PRO A 215 48.42 19.64 37.50
C PRO A 215 48.65 19.65 35.98
N SER A 216 49.40 20.65 35.51
CA SER A 216 49.87 20.86 34.14
C SER A 216 51.15 21.72 34.18
N VAL A 217 51.91 21.87 33.06
CA VAL A 217 52.74 23.06 32.66
C VAL A 217 53.73 22.78 31.49
N THR A 218 53.53 23.44 30.34
CA THR A 218 54.49 23.93 29.28
C THR A 218 55.56 23.00 28.64
N GLY A 219 56.15 23.27 27.45
CA GLY A 219 56.04 24.41 26.51
C GLY A 219 56.96 24.24 25.26
N SER A 220 56.96 25.20 24.32
CA SER A 220 57.67 25.17 23.01
C SER A 220 58.63 26.37 22.82
N PRO A 221 59.69 26.30 21.97
CA PRO A 221 59.69 27.09 20.71
C PRO A 221 60.54 26.55 19.50
N GLN A 222 60.47 27.24 18.35
CA GLN A 222 61.34 27.15 17.14
C GLN A 222 62.49 28.23 17.17
N PRO A 223 63.30 28.56 16.11
CA PRO A 223 63.48 28.03 14.71
C PRO A 223 64.95 27.89 14.18
N LEU A 224 65.15 27.44 12.91
CA LEU A 224 65.96 28.06 11.81
C LEU A 224 66.70 27.11 10.81
N THR A 225 66.57 27.38 9.49
CA THR A 225 67.50 27.06 8.35
C THR A 225 67.83 25.58 8.02
N HIS A 226 68.15 25.09 6.80
CA HIS A 226 68.30 25.58 5.40
C HIS A 226 68.35 24.32 4.45
N ALA A 227 68.39 24.29 3.10
CA ALA A 227 68.33 25.23 1.94
C ALA A 227 67.98 24.42 0.63
N GLY A 228 68.04 25.05 -0.57
CA GLY A 228 67.83 24.42 -1.91
C GLY A 228 69.13 23.95 -2.62
N PRO A 229 69.21 23.83 -3.98
CA PRO A 229 68.41 24.53 -5.02
C PRO A 229 67.92 23.69 -6.24
N ASP A 230 67.19 24.37 -7.15
CA ASP A 230 66.72 23.93 -8.49
C ASP A 230 67.81 24.01 -9.60
N PRO A 231 67.52 23.62 -10.88
CA PRO A 231 66.79 24.49 -11.84
C PRO A 231 65.69 23.73 -12.63
N ILE A 232 64.56 24.32 -13.08
CA ILE A 232 64.30 25.50 -13.95
C ILE A 232 64.79 25.35 -15.39
N LEU A 233 63.84 25.16 -16.33
CA LEU A 233 63.74 25.92 -17.60
C LEU A 233 62.31 25.79 -18.17
N ASP A 234 61.98 26.53 -19.23
CA ASP A 234 60.62 27.04 -19.46
C ASP A 234 60.22 27.22 -20.95
N ALA A 235 58.92 27.49 -21.15
CA ALA A 235 58.30 28.32 -22.20
C ALA A 235 57.84 27.75 -23.56
N THR A 236 56.59 28.13 -23.90
CA THR A 236 56.04 28.55 -25.22
C THR A 236 55.78 27.57 -26.39
N SER A 237 54.49 27.26 -26.57
CA SER A 237 53.65 27.50 -27.76
C SER A 237 54.24 27.74 -29.17
N ALA A 238 53.75 27.00 -30.19
CA ALA A 238 53.13 27.48 -31.47
C ALA A 238 53.22 26.43 -32.62
N THR A 239 52.29 26.50 -33.59
CA THR A 239 52.22 25.65 -34.80
C THR A 239 52.91 26.32 -36.01
N PRO A 240 53.36 25.57 -37.06
CA PRO A 240 52.48 25.37 -38.24
C PRO A 240 52.69 24.10 -39.14
N SER A 241 51.62 23.73 -39.85
CA SER A 241 51.54 23.20 -41.25
C SER A 241 52.30 21.96 -41.77
N ALA A 242 51.50 20.92 -42.08
CA ALA A 242 51.52 19.89 -43.15
C ALA A 242 52.69 19.74 -44.16
N PRO A 243 52.91 18.49 -44.66
CA PRO A 243 52.40 18.18 -46.02
C PRO A 243 51.57 16.88 -46.16
N THR A 244 51.12 16.61 -47.40
CA THR A 244 49.93 15.84 -47.83
C THR A 244 50.11 14.32 -48.06
N ALA A 245 48.98 13.58 -48.07
CA ALA A 245 48.73 12.26 -48.69
C ALA A 245 49.32 11.00 -47.98
N THR A 246 48.67 9.83 -47.92
CA THR A 246 47.32 9.37 -48.37
C THR A 246 46.94 8.07 -47.61
N GLY A 247 45.66 7.86 -47.26
CA GLY A 247 45.18 6.56 -46.75
C GLY A 247 43.82 6.66 -46.04
N SER A 248 42.80 6.00 -46.58
CA SER A 248 41.39 6.20 -46.17
C SER A 248 40.90 5.18 -45.13
N SER A 249 40.41 5.66 -43.99
CA SER A 249 39.27 5.08 -43.25
C SER A 249 38.75 6.10 -42.22
N SER A 250 37.45 6.04 -41.89
CA SER A 250 36.77 7.04 -41.07
C SER A 250 36.42 6.52 -39.67
N ASP A 251 37.23 6.86 -38.66
CA ASP A 251 36.87 6.67 -37.26
C ASP A 251 35.97 7.81 -36.78
N SER A 252 34.65 7.56 -36.80
CA SER A 252 33.67 8.43 -36.15
C SER A 252 33.59 8.09 -34.66
N ALA A 253 33.87 9.05 -33.79
CA ALA A 253 33.67 8.89 -32.36
C ALA A 253 32.18 8.60 -32.06
N SER A 254 31.90 7.45 -31.44
CA SER A 254 30.53 7.03 -31.13
C SER A 254 29.98 7.83 -29.94
N SER A 255 29.02 8.71 -30.19
CA SER A 255 28.25 9.37 -29.14
C SER A 255 27.24 8.38 -28.54
N THR A 256 27.36 8.08 -27.26
CA THR A 256 26.37 7.28 -26.51
C THR A 256 25.06 8.05 -26.33
N SER A 257 24.16 7.93 -27.30
CA SER A 257 22.82 8.52 -27.26
C SER A 257 22.04 8.02 -26.04
N ALA A 258 21.67 8.94 -25.14
CA ALA A 258 20.81 8.63 -24.01
C ALA A 258 19.40 8.22 -24.47
N ILE A 259 18.81 7.23 -23.80
CA ILE A 259 17.40 6.87 -24.00
C ILE A 259 16.57 7.80 -23.09
N LEU A 260 15.83 8.73 -23.68
CA LEU A 260 14.90 9.58 -22.95
C LEU A 260 13.61 8.81 -22.66
N ILE A 261 13.30 8.67 -21.37
CA ILE A 261 12.09 8.02 -20.85
C ILE A 261 11.44 9.00 -19.90
N ASP A 262 10.22 9.47 -20.19
CA ASP A 262 9.47 10.37 -19.31
C ASP A 262 10.28 11.62 -18.88
N GLY A 263 11.07 12.17 -19.83
CA GLY A 263 12.01 13.28 -19.63
C GLY A 263 13.37 12.89 -19.02
N THR A 264 13.50 11.69 -18.44
CA THR A 264 14.70 11.19 -17.75
C THR A 264 15.71 10.61 -18.75
N PRO A 265 16.99 11.05 -18.74
CA PRO A 265 18.02 10.53 -19.63
C PRO A 265 18.70 9.28 -19.05
N TRP A 266 18.45 8.12 -19.67
CA TRP A 266 19.14 6.88 -19.34
C TRP A 266 20.39 6.69 -20.22
N LEU A 267 21.56 6.68 -19.59
CA LEU A 267 22.85 6.33 -20.20
C LEU A 267 23.05 4.82 -20.13
N THR A 268 23.53 4.21 -21.22
CA THR A 268 23.99 2.82 -21.17
C THR A 268 25.40 2.76 -20.58
N HIS A 269 25.61 1.88 -19.60
CA HIS A 269 26.91 1.47 -19.09
C HIS A 269 27.47 0.25 -19.83
N GLY A 270 26.71 -0.28 -20.79
CA GLY A 270 27.06 -1.41 -21.61
C GLY A 270 26.82 -2.77 -20.94
N CYS A 271 27.34 -3.80 -21.59
CA CYS A 271 27.22 -5.16 -21.13
C CYS A 271 28.21 -5.43 -19.98
N VAL A 272 27.69 -5.95 -18.87
CA VAL A 272 28.48 -6.27 -17.68
C VAL A 272 28.30 -7.74 -17.29
N ALA A 273 29.37 -8.36 -16.80
CA ALA A 273 29.34 -9.74 -16.33
C ALA A 273 28.40 -9.88 -15.12
N ALA A 274 27.52 -10.86 -15.16
CA ALA A 274 26.63 -11.23 -14.07
C ALA A 274 27.12 -12.54 -13.41
N SER A 275 26.81 -12.70 -12.14
CA SER A 275 27.12 -13.91 -11.36
C SER A 275 25.86 -14.38 -10.61
N ASP A 276 25.98 -15.45 -9.83
CA ASP A 276 24.91 -15.90 -8.92
C ASP A 276 24.50 -14.79 -7.92
N ALA A 277 25.41 -13.84 -7.62
CA ALA A 277 25.05 -12.53 -7.10
C ALA A 277 24.59 -11.62 -8.27
N ARG A 278 23.28 -11.35 -8.32
CA ARG A 278 22.67 -10.48 -9.34
C ARG A 278 23.23 -9.05 -9.25
N VAL A 279 23.49 -8.43 -10.40
CA VAL A 279 24.13 -7.09 -10.49
C VAL A 279 23.25 -6.00 -9.86
N LEU A 280 21.92 -6.16 -9.95
CA LEU A 280 20.90 -5.38 -9.23
C LEU A 280 19.93 -6.38 -8.56
N SER A 281 19.44 -6.05 -7.37
CA SER A 281 18.64 -6.98 -6.54
C SER A 281 17.42 -6.36 -5.86
N SER A 282 17.31 -5.03 -5.76
CA SER A 282 16.17 -4.33 -5.12
C SER A 282 14.84 -4.56 -5.83
N PHE A 283 14.87 -4.71 -7.15
CA PHE A 283 13.69 -4.95 -7.96
C PHE A 283 14.00 -5.93 -9.09
N ALA A 284 13.06 -6.82 -9.38
CA ALA A 284 13.13 -7.76 -10.48
C ALA A 284 11.74 -8.05 -11.03
N VAL A 285 11.61 -8.05 -12.35
CA VAL A 285 10.51 -8.69 -13.08
C VAL A 285 11.12 -9.76 -13.96
N LEU A 286 10.79 -11.03 -13.65
CA LEU A 286 11.29 -12.20 -14.34
C LEU A 286 10.25 -12.69 -15.36
N ASP A 287 10.68 -13.57 -16.28
CA ASP A 287 9.81 -14.30 -17.22
C ASP A 287 8.84 -13.40 -18.03
N GLN A 288 9.28 -12.22 -18.47
CA GLN A 288 8.47 -11.30 -19.29
C GLN A 288 8.81 -11.43 -20.80
N PRO A 289 8.08 -12.24 -21.59
CA PRO A 289 8.41 -12.50 -23.00
C PRO A 289 8.27 -11.27 -23.92
N ASN A 290 7.64 -10.19 -23.42
CA ASN A 290 7.49 -8.91 -24.10
C ASN A 290 8.36 -7.80 -23.48
N MET A 291 9.43 -8.15 -22.76
CA MET A 291 10.33 -7.15 -22.17
C MET A 291 11.01 -6.31 -23.24
N THR A 292 11.02 -4.99 -23.05
CA THR A 292 11.69 -4.03 -23.92
C THR A 292 12.61 -3.15 -23.08
N THR A 293 13.66 -2.60 -23.67
CA THR A 293 14.52 -1.63 -22.97
C THR A 293 13.69 -0.44 -22.47
N VAL A 294 12.72 0.02 -23.27
CA VAL A 294 11.82 1.13 -22.90
C VAL A 294 10.93 0.77 -21.70
N ALA A 295 10.30 -0.42 -21.70
CA ALA A 295 9.44 -0.85 -20.61
C ALA A 295 10.23 -1.01 -19.29
N CYS A 296 11.42 -1.63 -19.34
CA CYS A 296 12.24 -1.78 -18.15
C CYS A 296 12.67 -0.42 -17.58
N LEU A 297 13.21 0.49 -18.40
CA LEU A 297 13.66 1.81 -17.94
C LEU A 297 12.50 2.67 -17.38
N SER A 298 11.30 2.61 -17.98
CA SER A 298 10.14 3.36 -17.47
C SER A 298 9.57 2.75 -16.18
N LEU A 299 9.60 1.42 -16.04
CA LEU A 299 9.14 0.72 -14.84
C LEU A 299 10.10 0.94 -13.65
N VAL A 300 11.40 0.75 -13.90
CA VAL A 300 12.48 0.96 -12.91
C VAL A 300 12.58 2.44 -12.52
N GLY A 301 12.45 3.36 -13.49
CA GLY A 301 12.40 4.80 -13.23
C GLY A 301 11.18 5.25 -12.44
N ARG A 302 9.98 4.70 -12.72
CA ARG A 302 8.77 4.96 -11.91
C ARG A 302 8.86 4.39 -10.50
N LYS A 303 9.55 3.27 -10.30
CA LYS A 303 9.95 2.77 -8.98
C LYS A 303 11.16 3.49 -8.36
N GLY A 304 11.60 4.62 -8.95
CA GLY A 304 12.58 5.54 -8.35
C GLY A 304 14.04 5.08 -8.38
N TYR A 305 14.34 3.96 -9.05
CA TYR A 305 15.67 3.37 -9.03
C TYR A 305 16.64 4.03 -10.01
N ARG A 306 17.87 4.26 -9.57
CA ARG A 306 18.93 4.93 -10.35
C ARG A 306 19.50 4.07 -11.49
N TYR A 307 19.50 2.75 -11.33
CA TYR A 307 20.04 1.79 -12.29
C TYR A 307 18.97 0.80 -12.72
N ALA A 308 19.00 0.44 -14.00
CA ALA A 308 18.23 -0.64 -14.59
C ALA A 308 19.17 -1.61 -15.29
N ALA A 309 18.90 -2.91 -15.21
CA ALA A 309 19.65 -3.93 -15.94
C ALA A 309 18.69 -4.91 -16.62
N LEU A 310 18.99 -5.27 -17.87
CA LEU A 310 18.18 -6.23 -18.63
C LEU A 310 18.94 -7.55 -18.80
N GLY A 311 18.25 -8.65 -18.50
CA GLY A 311 18.79 -10.00 -18.46
C GLY A 311 18.02 -10.98 -19.35
N LEU A 312 18.72 -11.98 -19.87
CA LEU A 312 18.18 -13.13 -20.61
C LEU A 312 17.17 -12.84 -21.74
N GLY A 313 17.08 -11.61 -22.27
CA GLY A 313 16.08 -11.21 -23.26
C GLY A 313 14.67 -10.94 -22.72
N HIS A 314 14.40 -11.24 -21.44
CA HIS A 314 13.04 -11.25 -20.86
C HIS A 314 12.97 -10.86 -19.37
N GLU A 315 14.10 -10.49 -18.75
CA GLU A 315 14.17 -10.06 -17.36
C GLU A 315 14.50 -8.57 -17.28
N CYS A 316 13.90 -7.88 -16.31
CA CYS A 316 14.20 -6.50 -15.95
C CYS A 316 14.55 -6.39 -14.48
N TYR A 317 15.63 -5.70 -14.15
CA TYR A 317 16.10 -5.49 -12.79
C TYR A 317 16.27 -4.00 -12.50
N GLY A 318 16.05 -3.62 -11.24
CA GLY A 318 16.21 -2.25 -10.74
C GLY A 318 17.01 -2.22 -9.43
N GLY A 319 17.70 -1.11 -9.20
CA GLY A 319 18.39 -0.84 -7.94
C GLY A 319 19.08 0.53 -7.91
N ASN A 320 19.51 0.96 -6.72
CA ASN A 320 20.18 2.26 -6.55
C ASN A 320 21.71 2.19 -6.55
N VAL A 321 22.28 0.99 -6.34
CA VAL A 321 23.73 0.71 -6.40
C VAL A 321 23.92 -0.65 -7.05
N PRO A 322 24.72 -0.77 -8.13
CA PRO A 322 25.13 -2.06 -8.68
C PRO A 322 26.14 -2.77 -7.76
N ALA A 323 26.06 -4.10 -7.69
CA ALA A 323 26.96 -4.91 -6.84
C ALA A 323 28.45 -4.61 -7.12
N ALA A 324 29.31 -4.65 -6.11
CA ALA A 324 30.72 -4.27 -6.29
C ALA A 324 31.51 -5.30 -7.14
N GLY A 325 32.19 -4.83 -8.19
CA GLY A 325 33.25 -5.58 -8.89
C GLY A 325 32.87 -6.29 -10.20
N TYR A 326 31.75 -5.97 -10.84
CA TYR A 326 31.45 -6.45 -12.20
C TYR A 326 32.46 -5.88 -13.22
N GLY A 327 32.96 -6.76 -14.10
CA GLY A 327 33.69 -6.36 -15.29
C GLY A 327 32.74 -6.12 -16.47
N GLY A 328 33.25 -5.47 -17.52
CA GLY A 328 32.59 -5.52 -18.83
C GLY A 328 32.55 -6.94 -19.39
N SER A 329 31.55 -7.25 -20.20
CA SER A 329 31.38 -8.57 -20.83
C SER A 329 30.99 -8.42 -22.30
N ASP A 330 31.36 -9.39 -23.12
CA ASP A 330 30.90 -9.53 -24.51
C ASP A 330 29.68 -10.48 -24.64
N GLU A 331 29.25 -11.12 -23.55
CA GLU A 331 28.22 -12.18 -23.58
C GLU A 331 26.79 -11.69 -23.77
N CYS A 332 26.52 -10.37 -23.74
CA CYS A 332 25.17 -9.81 -23.97
C CYS A 332 24.74 -9.94 -25.43
N SER A 333 24.38 -11.15 -25.79
CA SER A 333 24.02 -11.62 -27.12
C SER A 333 22.52 -11.77 -27.31
N TYR A 334 21.72 -11.57 -26.26
CA TYR A 334 20.27 -11.77 -26.29
C TYR A 334 19.57 -10.43 -26.53
N THR A 335 18.44 -10.49 -27.24
CA THR A 335 17.64 -9.32 -27.64
C THR A 335 16.31 -9.28 -26.92
N CYS A 336 15.93 -8.10 -26.47
CA CYS A 336 14.59 -7.76 -25.98
C CYS A 336 13.60 -7.76 -27.15
N SER A 337 12.31 -7.70 -26.85
CA SER A 337 11.22 -7.70 -27.84
C SER A 337 11.14 -6.41 -28.67
N ASP A 338 11.89 -5.36 -28.31
CA ASP A 338 12.12 -4.15 -29.11
C ASP A 338 13.38 -4.25 -30.00
N GLY A 339 14.00 -5.44 -30.10
CA GLY A 339 15.18 -5.72 -30.91
C GLY A 339 16.49 -5.15 -30.35
N ARG A 340 16.47 -4.52 -29.16
CA ARG A 340 17.66 -4.01 -28.49
C ARG A 340 18.36 -5.09 -27.67
N ARG A 341 19.63 -4.86 -27.36
CA ARG A 341 20.43 -5.75 -26.51
C ARG A 341 19.87 -5.77 -25.08
N CYS A 342 19.86 -6.95 -24.47
CA CYS A 342 18.99 -7.29 -23.34
C CYS A 342 19.63 -8.37 -22.45
N GLY A 343 20.93 -8.18 -22.16
CA GLY A 343 21.74 -9.16 -21.44
C GLY A 343 22.10 -10.39 -22.27
N GLY A 344 22.47 -11.44 -21.56
CA GLY A 344 22.91 -12.73 -22.09
C GLY A 344 23.05 -13.75 -20.95
N LYS A 345 23.57 -14.95 -21.25
CA LYS A 345 23.50 -16.09 -20.31
C LYS A 345 24.17 -15.84 -18.94
N TRP A 346 25.28 -15.10 -18.92
CA TRP A 346 25.98 -14.66 -17.70
C TRP A 346 26.32 -13.17 -17.75
N ALA A 347 25.42 -12.36 -18.32
CA ALA A 347 25.63 -10.93 -18.46
C ALA A 347 24.32 -10.15 -18.52
N VAL A 348 24.35 -8.88 -18.11
CA VAL A 348 23.21 -7.96 -18.22
C VAL A 348 23.64 -6.69 -18.95
N ASP A 349 22.72 -6.09 -19.71
CA ASP A 349 22.95 -4.76 -20.30
C ASP A 349 22.50 -3.70 -19.29
N LEU A 350 23.45 -2.89 -18.80
CA LEU A 350 23.26 -1.99 -17.66
C LEU A 350 23.00 -0.56 -18.12
N TYR A 351 22.10 0.12 -17.43
CA TYR A 351 21.72 1.51 -17.67
C TYR A 351 21.68 2.29 -16.34
N GLN A 352 22.00 3.58 -16.40
CA GLN A 352 21.96 4.49 -15.27
C GLN A 352 21.29 5.80 -15.69
N ILE A 353 20.55 6.45 -14.78
CA ILE A 353 20.15 7.85 -14.95
C ILE A 353 21.40 8.75 -15.01
N GLY A 354 21.50 9.55 -16.08
CA GLY A 354 22.67 10.39 -16.36
C GLY A 354 22.80 11.58 -15.42
N GLU A 355 24.02 11.81 -14.91
CA GLU A 355 24.34 13.01 -14.14
C GLU A 355 24.37 14.24 -15.07
N GLY A 356 23.39 15.13 -14.90
CA GLY A 356 23.27 16.33 -15.74
C GLY A 356 21.97 17.12 -15.57
N ALA A 357 20.91 16.53 -15.02
CA ALA A 357 19.62 17.19 -14.78
C ALA A 357 19.62 18.15 -13.55
N ASN A 358 20.62 19.04 -13.45
CA ASN A 358 20.66 20.11 -12.44
C ASN A 358 20.43 21.46 -13.12
N ALA A 359 19.21 22.00 -12.99
CA ALA A 359 18.79 23.27 -13.60
C ALA A 359 19.25 24.51 -12.79
N SER A 360 20.55 24.63 -12.53
CA SER A 360 21.14 25.83 -11.92
C SER A 360 21.11 27.03 -12.87
N ALA A 361 20.03 27.81 -12.84
CA ALA A 361 19.83 28.99 -13.68
C ALA A 361 20.54 30.26 -13.16
N THR A 362 21.89 30.24 -13.09
CA THR A 362 22.68 31.44 -12.78
C THR A 362 22.82 32.36 -14.00
N ALA A 363 22.50 33.65 -13.86
CA ALA A 363 22.33 34.56 -14.99
C ALA A 363 23.55 35.47 -15.30
N ALA A 364 23.89 35.55 -16.59
CA ALA A 364 24.62 36.66 -17.23
C ALA A 364 24.45 36.58 -18.77
N GLY A 365 24.33 37.67 -19.55
CA GLY A 365 24.13 39.08 -19.18
C GLY A 365 24.53 40.08 -20.28
N ASN A 366 23.56 40.63 -21.03
CA ASN A 366 23.66 41.89 -21.79
C ASN A 366 22.30 42.21 -22.49
N GLY A 367 21.78 43.45 -22.52
CA GLY A 367 22.20 44.68 -21.84
C GLY A 367 21.45 45.94 -22.37
N SER A 368 21.48 47.05 -21.62
CA SER A 368 20.97 48.40 -21.98
C SER A 368 19.44 48.54 -22.13
N MET A 369 18.71 49.51 -21.55
CA MET A 369 19.06 50.86 -21.06
C MET A 369 18.51 51.16 -19.64
N GLY A 370 18.93 52.28 -19.04
CA GLY A 370 18.51 52.73 -17.70
C GLY A 370 17.48 53.89 -17.66
N PRO A 371 17.61 54.88 -16.76
CA PRO A 371 16.85 54.81 -15.50
C PRO A 371 16.15 56.12 -15.07
N VAL A 372 15.20 56.01 -14.12
CA VAL A 372 14.71 57.12 -13.26
C VAL A 372 14.59 56.61 -11.82
N ALA A 373 14.77 57.49 -10.83
CA ALA A 373 14.97 57.13 -9.42
C ALA A 373 13.98 57.83 -8.45
N SER A 374 14.28 57.72 -7.14
CA SER A 374 13.57 58.24 -5.95
C SER A 374 12.40 57.39 -5.41
N GLY A 375 12.20 57.24 -4.09
CA GLY A 375 13.15 57.48 -2.97
C GLY A 375 12.51 57.83 -1.61
N ALA A 376 12.98 57.18 -0.54
CA ALA A 376 12.77 57.52 0.89
C ALA A 376 11.31 57.47 1.44
N ALA A 377 11.02 57.47 2.75
CA ALA A 377 11.70 56.84 3.90
C ALA A 377 10.80 56.91 5.18
N GLY A 378 10.83 55.84 6.01
CA GLY A 378 10.33 55.81 7.41
C GLY A 378 8.81 55.96 7.65
N ALA A 379 8.28 55.93 8.89
CA ALA A 379 8.72 55.24 10.13
C ALA A 379 7.69 55.47 11.28
N ALA A 380 7.37 54.42 12.07
CA ALA A 380 6.70 54.44 13.40
C ALA A 380 5.27 55.02 13.54
N GLY A 381 4.55 54.74 14.65
CA GLY A 381 3.30 55.45 15.00
C GLY A 381 2.20 54.69 15.80
N ALA A 382 2.50 54.18 16.99
CA ALA A 382 1.65 53.30 17.81
C ALA A 382 0.25 53.81 18.32
N ALA A 383 -0.68 52.85 18.48
CA ALA A 383 -1.60 52.60 19.62
C ALA A 383 -2.95 53.36 19.87
N GLY A 384 -3.92 52.59 20.43
CA GLY A 384 -5.18 53.00 21.08
C GLY A 384 -6.44 52.94 20.20
N HIS A 385 -7.67 52.66 20.67
CA HIS A 385 -8.20 52.01 21.89
C HIS A 385 -9.72 51.75 21.66
N VAL A 386 -10.34 50.71 22.28
CA VAL A 386 -11.80 50.39 22.52
C VAL A 386 -12.93 51.36 22.03
N ASN A 387 -14.14 50.92 21.66
CA ASN A 387 -14.93 49.77 22.17
C ASN A 387 -16.13 49.32 21.26
N ASN A 388 -16.67 48.11 21.52
CA ASN A 388 -17.98 47.52 21.17
C ASN A 388 -18.98 48.22 20.20
N THR A 389 -19.41 47.50 19.15
CA THR A 389 -20.85 47.24 18.84
C THR A 389 -21.07 46.20 17.70
N LEU A 390 -22.26 45.58 17.68
CA LEU A 390 -22.79 44.63 16.68
C LEU A 390 -24.32 44.85 16.55
N PRO A 391 -24.98 44.46 15.45
CA PRO A 391 -24.63 44.55 14.03
C PRO A 391 -25.65 45.46 13.27
N PRO A 392 -25.63 45.59 11.92
CA PRO A 392 -26.42 44.64 11.11
C PRO A 392 -25.80 44.30 9.73
N THR A 393 -26.49 43.42 8.99
CA THR A 393 -26.09 42.87 7.68
C THR A 393 -26.28 43.82 6.50
N SER A 394 -25.29 43.90 5.61
CA SER A 394 -25.47 44.00 4.15
C SER A 394 -24.15 43.65 3.45
N GLY A 395 -24.23 43.01 2.28
CA GLY A 395 -23.05 42.44 1.60
C GLY A 395 -22.56 43.26 0.41
N THR A 396 -21.24 43.29 0.23
CA THR A 396 -20.58 43.63 -1.04
C THR A 396 -19.37 42.71 -1.24
N SER A 397 -19.35 41.98 -2.35
CA SER A 397 -18.28 41.03 -2.67
C SER A 397 -16.99 41.77 -3.04
N ALA A 398 -16.01 41.78 -2.12
CA ALA A 398 -14.69 42.35 -2.37
C ALA A 398 -13.79 41.38 -3.16
N SER A 399 -12.95 41.94 -4.03
CA SER A 399 -11.95 41.22 -4.82
C SER A 399 -11.08 40.30 -3.97
N VAL A 400 -11.13 38.98 -4.23
CA VAL A 400 -10.23 38.01 -3.62
C VAL A 400 -8.84 38.14 -4.26
N ASN A 401 -7.97 38.96 -3.64
CA ASN A 401 -6.54 38.78 -3.82
C ASN A 401 -6.13 37.52 -3.04
N GLY A 402 -5.41 36.61 -3.69
CA GLY A 402 -5.05 35.31 -3.10
C GLY A 402 -4.20 35.47 -1.83
N THR A 403 -4.78 35.12 -0.68
CA THR A 403 -4.06 35.02 0.59
C THR A 403 -3.21 33.75 0.58
N MET A 404 -1.93 33.84 0.95
CA MET A 404 -1.12 32.67 1.25
C MET A 404 -1.74 31.91 2.45
N ALA A 405 -1.74 30.57 2.41
CA ALA A 405 -2.19 29.76 3.55
C ALA A 405 -1.33 30.10 4.79
N ASN A 406 -1.98 30.59 5.85
CA ASN A 406 -1.30 31.12 7.03
C ASN A 406 -0.97 30.00 8.03
N THR A 407 -0.02 29.14 7.63
CA THR A 407 0.47 28.01 8.44
C THR A 407 0.90 28.46 9.84
N THR A 408 0.57 27.67 10.86
CA THR A 408 1.08 27.90 12.22
C THR A 408 2.56 27.56 12.26
N PRO A 409 3.48 28.49 12.61
CA PRO A 409 4.92 28.25 12.47
C PRO A 409 5.44 27.12 13.39
N ILE A 410 5.92 26.04 12.76
CA ILE A 410 6.52 24.89 13.45
C ILE A 410 8.03 25.12 13.62
N ALA A 411 8.52 25.00 14.85
CA ALA A 411 9.94 25.10 15.15
C ALA A 411 10.70 23.84 14.70
N PRO A 412 11.92 23.96 14.12
CA PRO A 412 12.78 22.82 13.85
C PRO A 412 13.11 22.05 15.14
N GLU A 413 12.85 20.75 15.14
CA GLU A 413 12.99 19.89 16.33
C GLU A 413 13.67 18.57 15.99
N ILE A 414 14.46 18.05 16.94
CA ILE A 414 15.06 16.73 16.90
C ILE A 414 14.89 16.02 18.26
N ILE A 415 14.47 14.76 18.22
CA ILE A 415 14.38 13.83 19.35
C ILE A 415 15.24 12.62 19.02
N SER A 416 16.25 12.31 19.85
CA SER A 416 17.24 11.26 19.57
C SER A 416 17.32 10.21 20.68
N GLY A 417 17.57 8.97 20.27
CA GLY A 417 17.68 7.83 21.18
C GLY A 417 16.34 7.14 21.47
N LEU A 418 16.42 5.94 22.03
CA LEU A 418 15.28 5.06 22.28
C LEU A 418 15.38 4.46 23.69
N ALA A 419 14.25 4.33 24.38
CA ALA A 419 14.21 3.63 25.66
C ALA A 419 14.45 2.12 25.45
N PRO A 420 15.31 1.46 26.25
CA PRO A 420 15.62 0.03 26.08
C PRO A 420 14.35 -0.82 26.26
N PRO A 421 14.07 -1.81 25.39
CA PRO A 421 12.89 -2.65 25.53
C PRO A 421 12.91 -3.44 26.85
N PRO A 422 11.77 -3.60 27.54
CA PRO A 422 11.72 -4.39 28.75
C PRO A 422 11.88 -5.89 28.42
N PRO A 423 12.54 -6.66 29.31
CA PRO A 423 12.69 -8.10 29.14
C PRO A 423 11.33 -8.80 29.23
N SER A 424 11.15 -9.85 28.45
CA SER A 424 9.98 -10.71 28.46
C SER A 424 10.37 -12.11 27.98
N SER A 425 9.77 -13.13 28.59
CA SER A 425 9.94 -14.54 28.22
C SER A 425 8.77 -15.10 27.41
N LYS A 426 7.74 -14.30 27.14
CA LYS A 426 6.66 -14.65 26.22
C LYS A 426 7.18 -14.58 24.77
N PRO A 427 6.74 -15.46 23.86
CA PRO A 427 6.93 -15.23 22.43
C PRO A 427 6.13 -14.00 22.01
N HIS A 428 6.62 -13.30 20.97
CA HIS A 428 5.98 -12.10 20.43
C HIS A 428 5.51 -12.33 19.00
N LYS A 429 4.36 -11.74 18.65
CA LYS A 429 3.79 -11.77 17.30
C LYS A 429 3.39 -10.39 16.81
N VAL A 430 3.75 -10.09 15.56
CA VAL A 430 3.38 -8.89 14.82
C VAL A 430 2.47 -9.33 13.68
N TRP A 431 1.18 -9.03 13.79
CA TRP A 431 0.20 -9.25 12.74
C TRP A 431 0.01 -7.97 11.91
N ALA A 432 -0.49 -8.09 10.68
CA ALA A 432 -1.08 -6.96 9.97
C ALA A 432 -2.49 -7.30 9.49
N HIS A 433 -3.40 -6.34 9.62
CA HIS A 433 -4.78 -6.46 9.18
C HIS A 433 -4.84 -6.33 7.66
N PHE A 434 -5.41 -7.34 6.99
CA PHE A 434 -5.42 -7.44 5.54
C PHE A 434 -6.85 -7.42 5.02
N MET A 435 -7.20 -6.36 4.29
CA MET A 435 -8.51 -6.14 3.69
C MET A 435 -8.69 -7.01 2.44
N VAL A 436 -9.38 -8.15 2.58
CA VAL A 436 -9.64 -9.08 1.46
C VAL A 436 -10.58 -8.43 0.43
N GLY A 437 -11.37 -7.42 0.81
CA GLY A 437 -12.22 -6.63 -0.08
C GLY A 437 -11.50 -6.01 -1.29
N PHE A 438 -10.21 -5.65 -1.17
CA PHE A 438 -9.44 -5.12 -2.31
C PHE A 438 -8.85 -6.19 -3.23
N THR A 439 -9.09 -7.48 -2.98
CA THR A 439 -8.40 -8.59 -3.68
C THR A 439 -9.20 -9.24 -4.82
N TYR A 440 -10.31 -8.64 -5.28
CA TYR A 440 -11.13 -9.22 -6.36
C TYR A 440 -10.29 -9.58 -7.61
N ALA A 441 -9.41 -8.67 -8.04
CA ALA A 441 -8.52 -8.87 -9.18
C ALA A 441 -7.25 -9.72 -8.90
N TYR A 442 -6.97 -10.10 -7.65
CA TYR A 442 -5.71 -10.77 -7.30
C TYR A 442 -5.56 -12.15 -7.95
N ALA A 443 -4.40 -12.38 -8.54
CA ALA A 443 -3.88 -13.70 -8.90
C ALA A 443 -2.99 -14.24 -7.75
N PRO A 444 -2.61 -15.55 -7.76
CA PRO A 444 -1.79 -16.13 -6.69
C PRO A 444 -0.47 -15.39 -6.42
N HIS A 445 0.14 -14.81 -7.47
CA HIS A 445 1.41 -14.09 -7.34
C HIS A 445 1.29 -12.77 -6.58
N ASN A 446 0.11 -12.14 -6.53
CA ASN A 446 -0.09 -10.91 -5.75
C ASN A 446 0.05 -11.21 -4.25
N TRP A 447 -0.58 -12.31 -3.80
CA TRP A 447 -0.41 -12.85 -2.45
C TRP A 447 1.05 -13.26 -2.14
N ASP A 448 1.77 -13.86 -3.10
CA ASP A 448 3.18 -14.20 -2.91
C ASP A 448 4.05 -12.93 -2.70
N VAL A 449 3.76 -11.84 -3.42
CA VAL A 449 4.46 -10.54 -3.28
C VAL A 449 4.13 -9.87 -1.93
N ASP A 450 2.85 -9.75 -1.57
CA ASP A 450 2.45 -9.15 -0.28
C ASP A 450 3.04 -9.89 0.92
N ILE A 451 3.00 -11.23 0.89
CA ILE A 451 3.57 -12.06 1.96
C ILE A 451 5.09 -11.94 2.02
N ALA A 452 5.78 -11.86 0.87
CA ALA A 452 7.22 -11.64 0.85
C ALA A 452 7.61 -10.27 1.44
N ALA A 453 6.91 -9.20 1.04
CA ALA A 453 7.12 -7.85 1.56
C ALA A 453 6.81 -7.75 3.06
N ALA A 454 5.66 -8.27 3.51
CA ALA A 454 5.29 -8.28 4.92
C ALA A 454 6.29 -9.07 5.78
N LYS A 455 6.73 -10.24 5.31
CA LYS A 455 7.76 -11.06 5.98
C LYS A 455 9.12 -10.35 6.03
N ALA A 456 9.49 -9.60 5.00
CA ALA A 456 10.69 -8.75 4.99
C ALA A 456 10.56 -7.56 5.96
N ALA A 457 9.38 -6.95 6.06
CA ALA A 457 9.00 -5.96 7.07
C ALA A 457 8.91 -6.54 8.51
N GLY A 458 9.14 -7.85 8.68
CA GLY A 458 9.13 -8.52 9.97
C GLY A 458 7.73 -8.80 10.52
N ILE A 459 6.69 -8.79 9.70
CA ILE A 459 5.33 -9.23 10.06
C ILE A 459 5.30 -10.78 10.04
N ASP A 460 4.68 -11.39 11.04
CA ASP A 460 4.62 -12.85 11.21
C ASP A 460 3.42 -13.50 10.49
N GLY A 461 2.42 -12.71 10.12
CA GLY A 461 1.22 -13.18 9.45
C GLY A 461 0.15 -12.12 9.22
N PHE A 462 -0.91 -12.48 8.50
CA PHE A 462 -2.06 -11.60 8.26
C PHE A 462 -3.33 -12.01 9.01
N ALA A 463 -4.04 -11.00 9.52
CA ALA A 463 -5.42 -11.08 9.96
C ALA A 463 -6.32 -10.77 8.75
N LEU A 464 -6.87 -11.80 8.11
CA LEU A 464 -7.63 -11.67 6.87
C LEU A 464 -9.05 -11.15 7.17
N ASN A 465 -9.26 -9.85 6.96
CA ASN A 465 -10.56 -9.18 7.04
C ASN A 465 -11.44 -9.62 5.87
N MET A 466 -12.47 -10.42 6.17
CA MET A 466 -13.38 -10.97 5.18
C MET A 466 -14.81 -10.45 5.41
N GLY A 467 -15.37 -9.85 4.37
CA GLY A 467 -16.75 -9.36 4.28
C GLY A 467 -17.68 -10.33 3.52
N THR A 468 -18.70 -9.78 2.87
CA THR A 468 -19.84 -10.55 2.32
C THR A 468 -19.67 -11.19 0.95
N ASP A 469 -18.70 -10.76 0.13
CA ASP A 469 -18.77 -11.11 -1.29
C ASP A 469 -18.46 -12.59 -1.57
N PRO A 470 -19.20 -13.25 -2.48
CA PRO A 470 -19.07 -14.68 -2.73
C PRO A 470 -17.71 -15.10 -3.32
N TRP A 471 -16.89 -14.14 -3.77
CA TRP A 471 -15.54 -14.39 -4.27
C TRP A 471 -14.45 -14.28 -3.18
N GLN A 472 -14.70 -13.58 -2.06
CA GLN A 472 -13.70 -13.40 -1.00
C GLN A 472 -13.22 -14.74 -0.39
N PRO A 473 -14.07 -15.76 -0.13
CA PRO A 473 -13.60 -17.06 0.37
C PRO A 473 -12.59 -17.78 -0.54
N LYS A 474 -12.61 -17.52 -1.86
CA LYS A 474 -11.59 -18.01 -2.80
C LYS A 474 -10.26 -17.28 -2.58
N GLN A 475 -10.30 -15.96 -2.39
CA GLN A 475 -9.10 -15.17 -2.13
C GLN A 475 -8.46 -15.50 -0.78
N VAL A 476 -9.27 -15.71 0.27
CA VAL A 476 -8.78 -16.26 1.57
C VAL A 476 -8.07 -17.61 1.37
N ARG A 477 -8.61 -18.52 0.53
CA ARG A 477 -7.91 -19.78 0.22
C ARG A 477 -6.57 -19.54 -0.50
N MET A 478 -6.55 -18.63 -1.48
CA MET A 478 -5.32 -18.26 -2.20
C MET A 478 -4.25 -17.66 -1.27
N ALA A 479 -4.65 -16.85 -0.28
CA ALA A 479 -3.77 -16.32 0.76
C ALA A 479 -3.11 -17.42 1.60
N TYR A 480 -3.90 -18.37 2.14
CA TYR A 480 -3.37 -19.51 2.89
C TYR A 480 -2.42 -20.36 2.05
N ASP A 481 -2.78 -20.62 0.79
CA ASP A 481 -1.95 -21.44 -0.09
C ASP A 481 -0.66 -20.71 -0.53
N ALA A 482 -0.62 -19.37 -0.50
CA ALA A 482 0.59 -18.56 -0.65
C ALA A 482 1.46 -18.55 0.62
N ALA A 483 0.86 -18.42 1.80
CA ALA A 483 1.57 -18.52 3.08
C ALA A 483 2.31 -19.87 3.24
N LYS A 484 1.71 -20.97 2.77
CA LYS A 484 2.38 -22.29 2.68
C LYS A 484 3.64 -22.26 1.81
N ARG A 485 3.55 -21.64 0.61
CA ARG A 485 4.70 -21.51 -0.31
C ARG A 485 5.81 -20.65 0.29
N ALA A 486 5.45 -19.56 0.97
CA ALA A 486 6.39 -18.65 1.61
C ALA A 486 7.07 -19.26 2.85
N GLY A 487 6.36 -20.11 3.59
CA GLY A 487 6.81 -20.83 4.78
C GLY A 487 7.05 -19.93 6.00
N GLY A 488 6.61 -20.34 7.19
CA GLY A 488 6.83 -19.55 8.42
C GLY A 488 6.17 -18.17 8.41
N PHE A 489 5.06 -18.03 7.69
CA PHE A 489 4.14 -16.90 7.72
C PHE A 489 2.75 -17.46 7.99
N GLU A 490 2.01 -16.88 8.93
CA GLU A 490 0.74 -17.41 9.43
C GLU A 490 -0.46 -16.60 8.93
N MET A 491 -1.65 -17.19 9.02
CA MET A 491 -2.92 -16.61 8.59
C MET A 491 -4.00 -16.87 9.63
N PHE A 492 -4.88 -15.91 9.89
CA PHE A 492 -6.14 -16.16 10.60
C PHE A 492 -7.29 -15.34 10.04
N LEU A 493 -8.52 -15.73 10.39
CA LEU A 493 -9.73 -15.03 9.94
C LEU A 493 -10.08 -13.89 10.89
N SER A 494 -10.30 -12.70 10.34
CA SER A 494 -11.02 -11.61 10.98
C SER A 494 -12.33 -11.40 10.20
N PHE A 495 -13.48 -11.68 10.82
CA PHE A 495 -14.76 -11.44 10.15
C PHE A 495 -15.13 -9.96 10.26
N ASP A 496 -15.38 -9.28 9.14
CA ASP A 496 -15.94 -7.93 9.16
C ASP A 496 -17.44 -7.99 9.42
N MET A 497 -17.84 -7.69 10.65
CA MET A 497 -19.22 -7.72 11.11
C MET A 497 -19.98 -6.41 10.86
N ASN A 498 -19.36 -5.41 10.21
CA ASN A 498 -20.09 -4.29 9.62
C ASN A 498 -20.64 -4.69 8.24
N SER A 499 -19.86 -5.41 7.42
CA SER A 499 -20.37 -6.01 6.16
C SER A 499 -21.23 -7.26 6.41
N LEU A 500 -20.75 -8.20 7.23
CA LEU A 500 -21.39 -9.51 7.42
C LEU A 500 -22.67 -9.40 8.25
N GLN A 501 -23.78 -9.82 7.63
CA GLN A 501 -25.04 -10.05 8.34
C GLN A 501 -24.85 -11.01 9.52
N CYS A 502 -25.40 -10.68 10.68
CA CYS A 502 -25.30 -11.49 11.89
C CYS A 502 -26.59 -11.54 12.74
N THR A 503 -27.74 -11.44 12.08
CA THR A 503 -29.07 -11.39 12.71
C THR A 503 -29.79 -12.74 12.77
N THR A 504 -29.30 -13.77 12.07
CA THR A 504 -29.91 -15.11 12.02
C THR A 504 -28.95 -16.21 12.46
N ALA A 505 -29.49 -17.37 12.87
CA ALA A 505 -28.67 -18.53 13.21
C ALA A 505 -27.87 -19.06 12.00
N GLN A 506 -28.39 -18.90 10.77
CA GLN A 506 -27.67 -19.29 9.56
C GLN A 506 -26.42 -18.44 9.33
N ASN A 507 -26.42 -17.16 9.74
CA ASN A 507 -25.22 -16.34 9.67
C ASN A 507 -24.11 -16.93 10.57
N ALA A 508 -24.46 -17.33 11.81
CA ALA A 508 -23.50 -17.97 12.72
C ALA A 508 -22.95 -19.27 12.13
N THR A 509 -23.82 -20.13 11.57
CA THR A 509 -23.41 -21.35 10.85
C THR A 509 -22.38 -21.04 9.76
N THR A 510 -22.59 -19.99 8.95
CA THR A 510 -21.63 -19.59 7.91
C THR A 510 -20.26 -19.22 8.50
N LEU A 511 -20.20 -18.43 9.58
CA LEU A 511 -18.93 -18.11 10.26
C LEU A 511 -18.24 -19.36 10.82
N VAL A 512 -19.00 -20.28 11.42
CA VAL A 512 -18.51 -21.56 11.96
C VAL A 512 -17.91 -22.44 10.85
N GLU A 513 -18.57 -22.56 9.69
CA GLU A 513 -18.04 -23.34 8.56
C GLU A 513 -16.80 -22.67 7.92
N HIS A 514 -16.71 -21.34 7.92
CA HIS A 514 -15.47 -20.64 7.52
C HIS A 514 -14.31 -21.00 8.45
N VAL A 515 -14.45 -20.92 9.78
CA VAL A 515 -13.37 -21.33 10.69
C VAL A 515 -13.01 -22.81 10.51
N LYS A 516 -14.01 -23.71 10.37
CA LYS A 516 -13.76 -25.14 10.10
C LYS A 516 -12.92 -25.41 8.86
N ALA A 517 -13.09 -24.62 7.80
CA ALA A 517 -12.35 -24.78 6.55
C ALA A 517 -10.84 -24.47 6.67
N PHE A 518 -10.42 -23.72 7.69
CA PHE A 518 -9.02 -23.30 7.90
C PHE A 518 -8.40 -23.80 9.22
N ALA A 519 -9.20 -24.17 10.23
CA ALA A 519 -8.75 -24.62 11.56
C ALA A 519 -7.69 -25.74 11.59
N LYS A 520 -7.64 -26.59 10.55
CA LYS A 520 -6.69 -27.72 10.41
C LYS A 520 -5.59 -27.45 9.39
N ASP A 521 -5.56 -26.27 8.79
CA ASP A 521 -4.51 -25.84 7.86
C ASP A 521 -3.19 -25.64 8.63
N GLU A 522 -2.05 -25.77 7.95
CA GLU A 522 -0.72 -25.77 8.57
C GLU A 522 -0.23 -24.35 8.89
N VAL A 523 -0.68 -23.35 8.12
CA VAL A 523 -0.40 -21.92 8.36
C VAL A 523 -1.51 -21.20 9.11
N GLN A 524 -2.56 -21.91 9.55
CA GLN A 524 -3.57 -21.36 10.46
C GLN A 524 -2.91 -20.98 11.79
N ALA A 525 -2.84 -19.69 12.07
CA ALA A 525 -2.27 -19.13 13.29
C ALA A 525 -2.96 -19.73 14.51
N LYS A 526 -2.16 -20.08 15.52
CA LYS A 526 -2.64 -20.65 16.78
C LYS A 526 -2.01 -19.94 17.97
N TRP A 527 -2.81 -19.61 18.96
CA TRP A 527 -2.34 -19.07 20.23
C TRP A 527 -2.71 -20.04 21.36
N GLU A 528 -1.76 -20.34 22.24
CA GLU A 528 -1.90 -21.39 23.28
C GLU A 528 -2.36 -22.76 22.72
N GLY A 529 -2.00 -23.05 21.46
CA GLY A 529 -2.41 -24.27 20.73
C GLY A 529 -3.82 -24.23 20.13
N ARG A 530 -4.62 -23.20 20.45
CA ARG A 530 -5.99 -23.00 19.98
C ARG A 530 -6.03 -22.12 18.73
N VAL A 531 -7.01 -22.34 17.85
CA VAL A 531 -7.14 -21.66 16.54
C VAL A 531 -7.43 -20.17 16.72
N LEU A 532 -6.53 -19.29 16.29
CA LEU A 532 -6.71 -17.84 16.44
C LEU A 532 -7.84 -17.35 15.51
N VAL A 533 -8.74 -16.52 16.04
CA VAL A 533 -9.84 -15.88 15.29
C VAL A 533 -10.09 -14.48 15.85
N SER A 534 -10.48 -13.54 14.99
CA SER A 534 -10.88 -12.18 15.35
C SER A 534 -12.17 -11.74 14.63
N THR A 535 -12.64 -10.54 14.95
CA THR A 535 -13.65 -9.81 14.18
C THR A 535 -13.29 -8.33 14.14
N PHE A 536 -13.74 -7.64 13.09
CA PHE A 536 -13.97 -6.21 13.14
C PHE A 536 -15.46 -5.99 13.48
N ALA A 537 -15.74 -5.19 14.52
CA ALA A 537 -17.08 -5.04 15.12
C ALA A 537 -17.69 -6.38 15.58
N GLY A 538 -19.03 -6.42 15.72
CA GLY A 538 -19.79 -7.62 16.11
C GLY A 538 -20.60 -7.47 17.39
N GLN A 539 -20.50 -6.33 18.09
CA GLN A 539 -21.30 -6.01 19.28
C GLN A 539 -22.82 -5.95 19.04
N GLN A 540 -23.27 -5.86 17.80
CA GLN A 540 -24.68 -5.82 17.40
C GLN A 540 -25.29 -7.20 17.09
N CYS A 541 -24.47 -8.26 17.10
CA CYS A 541 -24.87 -9.56 16.54
C CYS A 541 -25.75 -10.39 17.48
N SER A 542 -26.92 -10.80 16.99
CA SER A 542 -27.92 -11.57 17.73
C SER A 542 -28.01 -13.04 17.30
N PHE A 543 -27.62 -13.37 16.07
CA PHE A 543 -27.67 -14.72 15.50
C PHE A 543 -29.02 -15.44 15.70
N GLY A 544 -30.13 -14.72 15.56
CA GLY A 544 -31.50 -15.24 15.76
C GLY A 544 -31.94 -15.37 17.21
N ARG A 545 -31.13 -14.94 18.18
CA ARG A 545 -31.44 -14.94 19.61
C ARG A 545 -32.02 -13.59 20.03
N ASN A 546 -33.33 -13.54 20.24
CA ASN A 546 -33.97 -12.42 20.94
C ASN A 546 -33.54 -12.41 22.41
N GLU A 547 -33.53 -11.24 23.05
CA GLU A 547 -33.15 -11.08 24.46
C GLU A 547 -34.08 -11.86 25.42
N THR A 548 -33.67 -13.06 25.81
CA THR A 548 -34.19 -13.72 27.01
C THR A 548 -33.20 -13.51 28.16
N LYS A 549 -33.53 -12.54 29.01
CA LYS A 549 -32.93 -12.23 30.31
C LYS A 549 -32.46 -13.49 31.06
N PRO A 550 -31.24 -13.52 31.63
CA PRO A 550 -30.73 -14.69 32.34
C PRO A 550 -31.64 -15.08 33.51
N GLU A 551 -31.88 -16.39 33.67
CA GLU A 551 -32.76 -16.94 34.71
C GLU A 551 -32.14 -16.83 36.11
N VAL A 552 -32.28 -15.66 36.74
CA VAL A 552 -32.02 -15.51 38.18
C VAL A 552 -33.17 -16.16 38.95
N GLY A 553 -32.85 -17.19 39.73
CA GLY A 553 -33.84 -18.10 40.30
C GLY A 553 -34.85 -17.50 41.29
N ARG A 554 -36.13 -17.68 40.97
CA ARG A 554 -37.26 -18.01 41.86
C ARG A 554 -37.39 -17.24 43.20
N ARG A 555 -38.45 -16.41 43.28
CA ARG A 555 -39.32 -16.30 44.47
C ARG A 555 -40.72 -15.78 44.09
N ASP A 556 -41.67 -15.98 44.99
CA ASP A 556 -43.10 -16.05 44.66
C ASP A 556 -43.90 -14.75 44.93
N ASN A 557 -45.11 -14.72 44.36
CA ASN A 557 -46.33 -14.07 44.88
C ASN A 557 -46.71 -12.62 44.45
N ALA A 558 -48.02 -12.37 44.52
CA ALA A 558 -48.76 -11.09 44.55
C ALA A 558 -48.94 -10.26 43.26
N THR A 559 -50.15 -10.36 42.70
CA THR A 559 -50.76 -9.39 41.77
C THR A 559 -51.11 -8.05 42.42
N VAL A 560 -50.85 -6.92 41.74
CA VAL A 560 -51.66 -5.68 41.81
C VAL A 560 -51.73 -5.07 40.39
N SER A 561 -52.84 -4.40 40.07
CA SER A 561 -53.15 -3.81 38.75
C SER A 561 -53.19 -2.28 38.79
N ALA A 562 -53.41 -1.64 37.63
CA ALA A 562 -53.71 -0.19 37.44
C ALA A 562 -52.51 0.79 37.64
N SER A 563 -52.46 1.98 37.04
CA SER A 563 -53.26 2.60 35.94
C SER A 563 -52.52 3.82 35.35
N THR A 564 -52.93 4.26 34.16
CA THR A 564 -52.46 5.49 33.48
C THR A 564 -53.07 6.79 34.04
N SER A 565 -52.27 7.84 34.21
CA SER A 565 -52.65 9.25 33.92
C SER A 565 -51.44 10.20 33.98
N ALA A 566 -51.56 11.39 33.36
CA ALA A 566 -50.47 12.31 33.06
C ALA A 566 -50.41 13.54 33.99
N SER A 567 -49.28 14.29 34.00
CA SER A 567 -49.19 15.67 33.43
C SER A 567 -48.04 16.55 33.95
N ALA A 568 -47.73 17.60 33.17
CA ALA A 568 -47.22 18.93 33.55
C ALA A 568 -45.82 19.13 34.19
N SER A 569 -44.82 19.36 33.31
CA SER A 569 -43.91 20.53 33.29
C SER A 569 -43.29 21.13 34.58
N ALA A 570 -41.95 21.14 34.62
CA ALA A 570 -41.15 22.28 35.11
C ALA A 570 -39.78 22.32 34.39
N SER A 571 -39.24 23.51 34.12
CA SER A 571 -37.96 23.70 33.42
C SER A 571 -36.84 24.13 34.35
N ALA A 572 -35.73 23.39 34.37
CA ALA A 572 -34.46 23.83 34.94
C ALA A 572 -33.28 23.21 34.18
N SER A 573 -32.27 24.01 33.83
CA SER A 573 -31.06 23.54 33.15
C SER A 573 -30.11 22.86 34.14
N ALA A 574 -29.90 21.57 33.99
CA ALA A 574 -28.88 20.79 34.67
C ALA A 574 -28.06 20.01 33.63
N ALA A 575 -26.83 19.59 34.00
CA ALA A 575 -25.92 18.91 33.09
C ALA A 575 -26.54 17.67 32.45
N ALA A 576 -26.20 17.41 31.18
CA ALA A 576 -26.59 16.18 30.51
C ALA A 576 -25.96 14.99 31.24
N THR A 577 -26.81 14.21 31.93
CA THR A 577 -26.48 12.84 32.33
C THR A 577 -25.96 12.11 31.08
N PRO A 578 -24.86 11.33 31.16
CA PRO A 578 -24.46 10.50 30.03
C PRO A 578 -25.66 9.65 29.57
N PRO A 579 -25.82 9.42 28.25
CA PRO A 579 -26.88 8.55 27.77
C PRO A 579 -26.80 7.20 28.49
N ALA A 580 -27.96 6.60 28.78
CA ALA A 580 -28.00 5.27 29.37
C ALA A 580 -27.13 4.32 28.52
N PRO A 581 -26.35 3.42 29.15
CA PRO A 581 -25.48 2.52 28.40
C PRO A 581 -26.31 1.77 27.35
N PRO A 582 -25.74 1.50 26.16
CA PRO A 582 -26.44 0.75 25.13
C PRO A 582 -26.94 -0.59 25.71
N PRO A 583 -28.06 -1.13 25.21
CA PRO A 583 -28.60 -2.40 25.70
C PRO A 583 -27.50 -3.48 25.67
N PRO A 584 -27.43 -4.35 26.68
CA PRO A 584 -26.38 -5.34 26.76
C PRO A 584 -26.45 -6.25 25.54
N VAL A 585 -25.33 -6.36 24.82
CA VAL A 585 -25.19 -7.27 23.66
C VAL A 585 -25.80 -8.62 24.02
N PRO A 586 -26.75 -9.16 23.23
CA PRO A 586 -27.26 -10.50 23.45
C PRO A 586 -26.08 -11.49 23.50
N ASP A 587 -26.03 -12.34 24.53
CA ASP A 587 -24.91 -13.27 24.73
C ASP A 587 -25.00 -14.42 23.72
N ALA A 588 -24.69 -14.09 22.46
CA ALA A 588 -24.98 -14.89 21.28
C ALA A 588 -23.70 -15.47 20.67
N TRP A 589 -22.57 -14.75 20.72
CA TRP A 589 -21.29 -15.24 20.21
C TRP A 589 -20.85 -16.55 20.85
N GLY A 590 -20.92 -16.67 22.19
CA GLY A 590 -20.67 -17.93 22.89
C GLY A 590 -21.50 -19.10 22.34
N PRO A 591 -22.82 -19.10 22.54
CA PRO A 591 -23.66 -20.25 22.21
C PRO A 591 -24.07 -20.37 20.73
N ALA A 592 -23.76 -19.42 19.85
CA ALA A 592 -24.00 -19.51 18.40
C ALA A 592 -22.74 -19.72 17.56
N PHE A 593 -21.56 -19.34 18.04
CA PHE A 593 -20.30 -19.42 17.27
C PHE A 593 -19.22 -20.23 18.00
N VAL A 594 -18.93 -19.92 19.27
CA VAL A 594 -17.87 -20.61 20.03
C VAL A 594 -18.24 -22.05 20.39
N ASP A 595 -19.44 -22.27 20.94
CA ASP A 595 -19.90 -23.61 21.34
C ASP A 595 -20.02 -24.58 20.15
N PRO A 596 -20.55 -24.21 18.97
CA PRO A 596 -20.56 -25.09 17.80
C PRO A 596 -19.17 -25.44 17.26
N LEU A 597 -18.19 -24.53 17.35
CA LEU A 597 -16.80 -24.82 16.99
C LEU A 597 -16.19 -25.83 17.96
N LYS A 598 -16.34 -25.60 19.28
CA LYS A 598 -15.89 -26.51 20.32
C LYS A 598 -16.53 -27.89 20.21
N ALA A 599 -17.84 -27.95 19.95
CA ALA A 599 -18.58 -29.20 19.71
C ALA A 599 -18.10 -29.96 18.46
N SER A 600 -17.50 -29.26 17.48
CA SER A 600 -16.87 -29.89 16.30
C SER A 600 -15.41 -30.31 16.51
N GLY A 601 -14.87 -30.16 17.73
CA GLY A 601 -13.48 -30.48 18.07
C GLY A 601 -12.48 -29.40 17.67
N ILE A 602 -12.92 -28.15 17.52
CA ILE A 602 -12.07 -26.99 17.23
C ILE A 602 -12.17 -26.04 18.41
N GLU A 603 -11.11 -25.98 19.23
CA GLU A 603 -10.97 -24.95 20.24
C GLU A 603 -10.30 -23.72 19.62
N ILE A 604 -10.95 -22.56 19.74
CA ILE A 604 -10.45 -21.28 19.25
C ILE A 604 -9.79 -20.47 20.38
N PHE A 605 -8.97 -19.49 19.99
CA PHE A 605 -8.55 -18.37 20.80
C PHE A 605 -9.18 -17.12 20.19
N PHE A 606 -10.19 -16.53 20.84
CA PHE A 606 -11.04 -15.51 20.21
C PHE A 606 -10.74 -14.09 20.74
N ILE A 607 -10.30 -13.20 19.85
CA ILE A 607 -9.83 -11.83 20.15
C ILE A 607 -10.57 -10.74 19.33
N PRO A 608 -11.91 -10.66 19.40
CA PRO A 608 -12.69 -9.69 18.60
C PRO A 608 -12.33 -8.23 18.91
N SER A 609 -12.49 -7.35 17.91
CA SER A 609 -12.50 -5.90 18.08
C SER A 609 -13.93 -5.38 18.20
N LEU A 610 -14.47 -5.44 19.42
CA LEU A 610 -15.79 -4.92 19.75
C LEU A 610 -15.71 -3.43 20.09
N PHE A 611 -16.61 -2.63 19.52
CA PHE A 611 -16.71 -1.19 19.83
C PHE A 611 -17.50 -0.95 21.13
N LEU A 612 -16.95 -1.45 22.25
CA LEU A 612 -17.54 -1.44 23.59
C LEU A 612 -16.50 -1.02 24.65
N PRO A 613 -16.92 -0.47 25.81
CA PRO A 613 -16.02 -0.20 26.93
C PRO A 613 -15.23 -1.45 27.36
N PRO A 614 -13.92 -1.38 27.64
CA PRO A 614 -13.10 -2.56 27.93
C PRO A 614 -13.61 -3.41 29.10
N ALA A 615 -14.17 -2.76 30.13
CA ALA A 615 -14.78 -3.43 31.28
C ALA A 615 -16.03 -4.27 30.90
N GLN A 616 -16.76 -3.89 29.85
CA GLN A 616 -17.88 -4.67 29.31
C GLN A 616 -17.35 -5.87 28.49
N GLN A 617 -16.38 -5.64 27.61
CA GLN A 617 -15.74 -6.70 26.83
C GLN A 617 -15.14 -7.78 27.75
N ALA A 618 -14.46 -7.35 28.80
CA ALA A 618 -13.87 -8.22 29.81
C ALA A 618 -14.90 -9.04 30.62
N SER A 619 -16.19 -8.71 30.55
CA SER A 619 -17.24 -9.47 31.25
C SER A 619 -17.75 -10.71 30.47
N TYR A 620 -17.58 -10.74 29.14
CA TYR A 620 -18.03 -11.86 28.31
C TYR A 620 -17.17 -13.11 28.49
N ALA A 621 -17.79 -14.26 28.78
CA ALA A 621 -17.06 -15.51 29.05
C ALA A 621 -16.47 -16.19 27.79
N TRP A 622 -16.94 -15.83 26.60
CA TRP A 622 -16.66 -16.52 25.32
C TRP A 622 -15.50 -15.93 24.50
N LEU A 623 -14.91 -14.81 24.91
CA LEU A 623 -13.70 -14.25 24.31
C LEU A 623 -12.48 -14.51 25.21
N ASP A 624 -11.33 -14.76 24.60
CA ASP A 624 -10.06 -14.95 25.29
C ASP A 624 -9.28 -13.65 25.47
N GLY A 625 -9.55 -12.67 24.61
CA GLY A 625 -8.99 -11.33 24.69
C GLY A 625 -9.80 -10.34 23.87
N ALA A 626 -9.29 -9.12 23.77
CA ALA A 626 -9.86 -8.10 22.90
C ALA A 626 -8.78 -7.46 22.04
N PHE A 627 -9.10 -7.26 20.76
CA PHE A 627 -8.32 -6.44 19.84
C PHE A 627 -8.82 -5.00 19.92
N ALA A 628 -7.93 -4.06 20.23
CA ALA A 628 -8.29 -2.66 20.43
C ALA A 628 -7.97 -1.82 19.19
N TRP A 629 -8.76 -1.96 18.12
CA TRP A 629 -8.60 -1.20 16.86
C TRP A 629 -8.31 0.29 17.09
N ASN A 630 -9.17 0.96 17.86
CA ASN A 630 -9.05 2.40 18.15
C ASN A 630 -7.80 2.79 18.97
N SER A 631 -7.03 1.85 19.50
CA SER A 631 -5.74 2.17 20.16
C SER A 631 -4.62 2.50 19.15
N ALA A 632 -4.86 2.36 17.85
CA ALA A 632 -3.91 2.73 16.81
C ALA A 632 -3.65 4.23 16.70
N TRP A 633 -4.63 5.08 17.05
CA TRP A 633 -4.58 6.54 16.94
C TRP A 633 -4.94 7.22 18.27
N PRO A 634 -4.51 8.47 18.53
CA PRO A 634 -4.95 9.24 19.70
C PRO A 634 -6.45 9.55 19.66
N GLY A 635 -7.15 9.47 20.79
CA GLY A 635 -8.58 9.80 20.88
C GLY A 635 -8.90 11.30 20.81
N ALA A 636 -7.89 12.17 20.94
CA ALA A 636 -7.99 13.62 20.83
C ALA A 636 -6.61 14.25 20.52
N ALA A 637 -6.57 15.54 20.16
CA ALA A 637 -5.35 16.29 19.82
C ALA A 637 -4.21 16.17 20.85
N ASN A 638 -4.56 16.05 22.14
CA ASN A 638 -3.66 16.00 23.30
C ASN A 638 -3.60 14.61 23.96
N ASP A 639 -4.27 13.60 23.39
CA ASP A 639 -4.28 12.26 23.97
C ASP A 639 -3.03 11.46 23.58
N THR A 640 -2.70 10.46 24.39
CA THR A 640 -1.62 9.51 24.15
C THR A 640 -2.21 8.11 24.13
N THR A 641 -1.89 7.30 23.12
CA THR A 641 -2.47 5.95 22.95
C THR A 641 -2.29 5.01 24.15
N SER A 642 -1.30 5.27 25.00
CA SER A 642 -1.09 4.65 26.31
C SER A 642 -2.26 4.81 27.31
N THR A 643 -3.13 5.80 27.14
CA THR A 643 -4.39 5.95 27.89
C THR A 643 -5.28 4.72 27.63
N THR A 644 -5.57 4.46 26.36
CA THR A 644 -6.38 3.32 25.91
C THR A 644 -5.75 1.98 26.30
N ASP A 645 -4.44 1.83 26.10
CA ASP A 645 -3.71 0.62 26.50
C ASP A 645 -3.91 0.30 27.99
N SER A 646 -3.84 1.33 28.84
CA SER A 646 -3.96 1.20 30.29
C SER A 646 -5.37 0.79 30.72
N GLU A 647 -6.42 1.33 30.08
CA GLU A 647 -7.82 0.94 30.35
C GLU A 647 -8.10 -0.51 29.95
N TYR A 648 -7.64 -0.92 28.75
CA TYR A 648 -7.81 -2.30 28.29
C TYR A 648 -7.10 -3.30 29.20
N LEU A 649 -5.84 -3.03 29.56
CA LEU A 649 -5.07 -3.91 30.46
C LEU A 649 -5.70 -3.98 31.85
N ALA A 650 -6.15 -2.86 32.42
CA ALA A 650 -6.83 -2.83 33.72
C ALA A 650 -8.17 -3.61 33.72
N ALA A 651 -8.85 -3.71 32.58
CA ALA A 651 -10.07 -4.51 32.44
C ALA A 651 -9.79 -6.01 32.22
N LEU A 652 -8.79 -6.35 31.41
CA LEU A 652 -8.57 -7.69 30.87
C LEU A 652 -7.61 -8.55 31.70
N GLU A 653 -6.45 -8.02 32.11
CA GLU A 653 -5.44 -8.79 32.87
C GLU A 653 -6.00 -9.43 34.16
N PRO A 654 -6.82 -8.74 34.99
CA PRO A 654 -7.37 -9.34 36.22
C PRO A 654 -8.34 -10.50 35.99
N ARG A 655 -8.71 -10.78 34.73
CA ARG A 655 -9.57 -11.88 34.30
C ARG A 655 -8.82 -12.91 33.45
N GLY A 656 -7.49 -12.81 33.35
CA GLY A 656 -6.65 -13.68 32.53
C GLY A 656 -6.85 -13.49 31.02
N LYS A 657 -7.46 -12.38 30.58
CA LYS A 657 -7.77 -12.13 29.17
C LYS A 657 -6.61 -11.39 28.48
N LEU A 658 -6.38 -11.73 27.22
CA LEU A 658 -5.33 -11.11 26.41
C LEU A 658 -5.72 -9.70 25.95
N TYR A 659 -4.78 -8.77 26.02
CA TYR A 659 -4.86 -7.48 25.36
C TYR A 659 -4.05 -7.52 24.06
N VAL A 660 -4.68 -7.14 22.94
CA VAL A 660 -4.03 -6.98 21.64
C VAL A 660 -4.13 -5.50 21.22
N PRO A 661 -3.05 -4.69 21.38
CA PRO A 661 -3.00 -3.33 20.87
C PRO A 661 -2.94 -3.26 19.35
N ALA A 662 -3.45 -2.15 18.82
CA ALA A 662 -3.31 -1.76 17.43
C ALA A 662 -2.26 -0.64 17.25
N LEU A 663 -1.70 -0.53 16.06
CA LEU A 663 -0.94 0.64 15.57
C LEU A 663 -1.26 0.91 14.10
N SER A 664 -1.11 2.16 13.66
CA SER A 664 -1.38 2.56 12.27
C SER A 664 -0.40 3.64 11.83
N PRO A 665 0.00 3.70 10.54
CA PRO A 665 0.82 4.77 10.03
C PRO A 665 0.06 6.10 9.91
N GLY A 666 -1.27 6.05 9.69
CA GLY A 666 -2.15 7.22 9.65
C GLY A 666 -3.59 6.84 9.30
N PHE A 667 -4.48 7.84 9.17
CA PHE A 667 -5.84 7.62 8.66
C PHE A 667 -6.34 8.86 7.91
N PHE A 668 -6.83 8.64 6.69
CA PHE A 668 -7.59 9.61 5.91
C PHE A 668 -8.49 8.90 4.89
N ALA A 669 -9.74 9.34 4.79
CA ALA A 669 -10.65 8.98 3.70
C ALA A 669 -11.41 10.25 3.22
N HIS A 670 -11.76 10.31 1.94
CA HIS A 670 -12.32 11.52 1.31
C HIS A 670 -13.60 11.27 0.48
N TYR A 671 -14.49 10.42 0.98
CA TYR A 671 -15.75 10.13 0.29
C TYR A 671 -16.83 11.18 0.61
N GLY A 672 -17.41 11.76 -0.45
CA GLY A 672 -18.51 12.72 -0.33
C GLY A 672 -19.82 12.10 0.19
N PRO A 673 -20.80 12.94 0.57
CA PRO A 673 -22.10 12.49 1.10
C PRO A 673 -22.93 11.65 0.13
N ASP A 674 -22.70 11.80 -1.18
CA ASP A 674 -23.41 11.06 -2.23
C ASP A 674 -22.82 9.66 -2.51
N SER A 675 -21.72 9.26 -1.86
CA SER A 675 -21.13 7.91 -1.94
C SER A 675 -21.08 7.19 -0.60
N TYR A 676 -19.98 7.30 0.16
CA TYR A 676 -19.80 6.60 1.44
C TYR A 676 -19.90 7.51 2.69
N ASP A 677 -20.10 8.83 2.52
CA ASP A 677 -20.17 9.85 3.59
C ASP A 677 -19.03 9.73 4.62
N LYS A 678 -17.81 9.54 4.11
CA LYS A 678 -16.63 9.13 4.88
C LYS A 678 -15.46 10.07 4.60
N ASN A 679 -15.50 11.22 5.26
CA ASN A 679 -14.62 12.36 5.01
C ASN A 679 -14.00 12.91 6.32
N TRP A 680 -12.94 12.28 6.83
CA TRP A 680 -12.23 12.71 8.04
C TRP A 680 -10.78 12.20 8.10
N ILE A 681 -9.99 12.77 9.01
CA ILE A 681 -8.66 12.27 9.39
C ILE A 681 -8.63 11.78 10.84
N TYR A 682 -7.63 10.99 11.19
CA TYR A 682 -7.14 10.91 12.57
C TYR A 682 -5.75 11.55 12.66
N LYS A 683 -5.39 12.08 13.84
CA LYS A 683 -4.07 12.70 14.06
C LYS A 683 -2.97 11.67 13.79
N SER A 684 -2.18 11.92 12.75
CA SER A 684 -1.10 11.03 12.25
C SER A 684 0.30 11.64 12.47
N ASP A 685 0.30 12.81 13.10
CA ASP A 685 1.39 13.73 13.39
C ASP A 685 2.22 13.30 14.61
N ASP A 686 3.19 14.11 15.04
CA ASP A 686 4.13 13.79 16.13
C ASP A 686 4.80 12.39 15.95
N TRP A 687 5.12 12.07 14.69
CA TRP A 687 5.61 10.77 14.21
C TRP A 687 4.79 9.57 14.70
N LEU A 688 3.44 9.63 14.62
CA LEU A 688 2.50 8.61 15.15
C LEU A 688 3.04 7.17 15.04
N TYR A 689 3.41 6.74 13.84
CA TYR A 689 3.84 5.36 13.60
C TYR A 689 5.04 4.93 14.47
N CYS A 690 6.06 5.78 14.57
CA CYS A 690 7.24 5.53 15.40
C CYS A 690 6.90 5.63 16.89
N SER A 691 6.23 6.72 17.28
CA SER A 691 5.86 7.00 18.67
C SER A 691 4.92 5.92 19.24
N ARG A 692 4.07 5.30 18.40
CA ARG A 692 3.22 4.15 18.75
C ARG A 692 4.02 2.85 18.86
N TRP A 693 4.92 2.57 17.91
CA TRP A 693 5.84 1.44 18.00
C TRP A 693 6.68 1.48 19.28
N GLU A 694 7.27 2.65 19.61
CA GLU A 694 8.03 2.88 20.84
C GLU A 694 7.20 2.59 22.11
N ALA A 695 5.95 3.06 22.16
CA ALA A 695 5.02 2.79 23.26
C ALA A 695 4.70 1.29 23.40
N LEU A 696 4.45 0.58 22.29
CA LEU A 696 4.15 -0.85 22.31
C LEU A 696 5.37 -1.73 22.61
N ILE A 697 6.58 -1.29 22.23
CA ILE A 697 7.84 -1.88 22.66
C ILE A 697 8.00 -1.73 24.17
N ALA A 698 7.72 -0.55 24.75
CA ALA A 698 7.70 -0.37 26.20
C ALA A 698 6.62 -1.21 26.92
N LEU A 699 5.58 -1.66 26.20
CA LEU A 699 4.47 -2.46 26.72
C LEU A 699 4.63 -3.98 26.53
N ARG A 700 5.63 -4.43 25.75
CA ARG A 700 5.77 -5.83 25.23
C ARG A 700 5.73 -6.95 26.28
N ALA A 701 6.04 -6.68 27.54
CA ALA A 701 5.94 -7.69 28.61
C ALA A 701 4.47 -8.06 28.91
N ARG A 702 3.54 -7.11 28.72
CA ARG A 702 2.10 -7.24 28.98
C ARG A 702 1.32 -7.59 27.72
N ALA A 703 1.62 -6.94 26.60
CA ALA A 703 1.08 -7.25 25.28
C ALA A 703 2.07 -8.13 24.46
N PRO A 704 1.87 -9.46 24.38
CA PRO A 704 2.73 -10.37 23.61
C PRO A 704 2.35 -10.50 22.12
N MET A 705 1.25 -9.90 21.68
CA MET A 705 0.96 -9.72 20.27
C MET A 705 0.42 -8.32 20.02
N LEU A 706 0.58 -7.83 18.80
CA LEU A 706 0.01 -6.58 18.30
C LEU A 706 -0.41 -6.74 16.84
N GLU A 707 -1.21 -5.80 16.34
CA GLU A 707 -1.71 -5.83 14.97
C GLU A 707 -1.61 -4.46 14.30
N ILE A 708 -0.98 -4.43 13.12
CA ILE A 708 -0.85 -3.22 12.29
C ILE A 708 -2.14 -3.03 11.49
N VAL A 709 -2.76 -1.87 11.66
CA VAL A 709 -3.94 -1.39 10.94
C VAL A 709 -3.45 -0.35 9.92
N THR A 710 -3.16 -0.71 8.66
CA THR A 710 -3.40 -2.00 7.99
C THR A 710 -2.21 -2.40 7.10
N TRP A 711 -2.28 -3.57 6.45
CA TRP A 711 -1.42 -3.87 5.32
C TRP A 711 -1.85 -3.10 4.06
N ASN A 712 -3.11 -3.23 3.64
CA ASN A 712 -3.57 -2.81 2.31
C ASN A 712 -4.90 -2.02 2.30
N ASP A 713 -5.30 -1.36 3.39
CA ASP A 713 -6.42 -0.41 3.32
C ASP A 713 -5.97 0.92 2.74
N PHE A 714 -5.97 0.94 1.40
CA PHE A 714 -5.65 2.09 0.59
C PHE A 714 -6.63 3.24 0.80
N THR A 715 -7.92 2.96 0.96
CA THR A 715 -8.95 4.01 0.94
C THR A 715 -9.11 4.71 2.29
N GLU A 716 -8.70 4.06 3.39
CA GLU A 716 -8.47 4.68 4.70
C GLU A 716 -7.07 5.29 4.89
N SER A 717 -6.19 5.26 3.88
CA SER A 717 -4.82 5.78 3.94
C SER A 717 -3.96 5.17 5.07
N SER A 718 -4.25 3.92 5.48
CA SER A 718 -3.61 3.27 6.63
C SER A 718 -2.63 2.15 6.24
N TYR A 719 -2.40 1.95 4.95
CA TYR A 719 -1.63 0.86 4.35
C TYR A 719 -0.11 0.96 4.54
N LEU A 720 0.55 -0.19 4.44
CA LEU A 720 2.00 -0.36 4.26
C LEU A 720 2.36 -1.07 2.94
N ALA A 721 1.39 -1.67 2.26
CA ALA A 721 1.58 -2.43 1.04
C ALA A 721 2.11 -1.56 -0.10
N PRO A 722 2.95 -2.11 -1.01
CA PRO A 722 3.34 -1.42 -2.24
C PRO A 722 2.11 -1.01 -3.07
N TYR A 723 2.13 0.19 -3.65
CA TYR A 723 1.12 0.63 -4.61
C TYR A 723 1.77 1.01 -5.96
N PRO A 724 1.12 0.76 -7.12
CA PRO A 724 -0.05 -0.11 -7.31
C PRO A 724 0.33 -1.61 -7.27
N ASN A 725 -0.53 -2.45 -6.67
CA ASN A 725 -0.35 -3.89 -6.54
C ASN A 725 -1.53 -4.74 -7.06
N ASN A 726 -2.27 -4.24 -8.07
CA ASN A 726 -3.49 -4.87 -8.60
C ASN A 726 -4.66 -4.93 -7.59
N ALA A 727 -4.65 -4.05 -6.58
CA ALA A 727 -5.80 -3.82 -5.69
C ALA A 727 -7.01 -3.29 -6.46
N SER A 728 -8.18 -3.81 -6.11
CA SER A 728 -9.47 -3.43 -6.68
C SER A 728 -10.06 -2.27 -5.89
N LEU A 729 -9.58 -1.05 -6.17
CA LEU A 729 -10.12 0.19 -5.60
C LEU A 729 -11.48 0.54 -6.22
N ASP A 730 -12.20 1.47 -5.58
CA ASP A 730 -13.39 2.11 -6.14
C ASP A 730 -13.01 3.28 -7.08
N GLU A 731 -13.99 3.99 -7.63
CA GLU A 731 -13.77 5.07 -8.60
C GLU A 731 -13.30 6.41 -8.00
N HIS A 732 -13.42 6.62 -6.68
CA HIS A 732 -13.04 7.87 -6.00
C HIS A 732 -11.65 7.80 -5.37
N SER A 733 -11.33 6.69 -4.67
CA SER A 733 -10.10 6.58 -3.86
C SER A 733 -8.76 6.75 -4.59
N PRO A 734 -8.61 6.48 -5.90
CA PRO A 734 -7.40 6.83 -6.64
C PRO A 734 -6.97 8.30 -6.48
N ALA A 735 -7.92 9.23 -6.30
CA ALA A 735 -7.64 10.66 -6.14
C ALA A 735 -6.76 11.01 -4.92
N TRP A 736 -6.80 10.19 -3.84
CA TRP A 736 -5.92 10.37 -2.68
C TRP A 736 -4.88 9.26 -2.47
N VAL A 737 -4.96 8.15 -3.21
CA VAL A 737 -4.00 7.03 -3.15
C VAL A 737 -2.90 7.16 -4.20
N GLU A 738 -3.20 7.66 -5.41
CA GLU A 738 -2.19 7.78 -6.47
C GLU A 738 -1.11 8.80 -6.10
N GLY A 739 0.15 8.39 -6.24
CA GLY A 739 1.32 9.19 -5.86
C GLY A 739 1.65 9.21 -4.37
N MET A 740 0.85 8.63 -3.49
CA MET A 740 1.09 8.57 -2.04
C MET A 740 1.71 7.22 -1.64
N ASP A 741 3.02 7.07 -1.89
CA ASP A 741 3.74 5.83 -1.56
C ASP A 741 4.00 5.69 -0.05
N HIS A 742 3.66 4.53 0.52
CA HIS A 742 3.93 4.15 1.92
C HIS A 742 4.94 2.99 2.05
N GLU A 743 5.37 2.36 0.93
CA GLU A 743 6.28 1.22 0.90
C GLU A 743 7.55 1.43 1.76
N PRO A 744 8.18 2.63 1.83
CA PRO A 744 9.34 2.86 2.68
C PRO A 744 9.13 2.69 4.20
N LEU A 745 7.89 2.76 4.70
CA LEU A 745 7.60 2.50 6.12
C LEU A 745 7.86 1.05 6.54
N GLN A 746 7.93 0.11 5.58
CA GLN A 746 8.30 -1.28 5.85
C GLN A 746 9.69 -1.41 6.50
N ALA A 747 10.62 -0.49 6.21
CA ALA A 747 11.94 -0.46 6.85
C ALA A 747 11.87 -0.13 8.34
N LEU A 748 11.04 0.85 8.71
CA LEU A 748 10.78 1.21 10.11
C LEU A 748 9.98 0.11 10.81
N THR A 749 9.02 -0.49 10.10
CA THR A 749 8.26 -1.67 10.56
C THR A 749 9.20 -2.80 10.97
N LYS A 750 10.21 -3.09 10.14
CA LYS A 750 11.25 -4.11 10.43
C LYS A 750 12.08 -3.74 11.66
N PHE A 751 12.55 -2.50 11.75
CA PHE A 751 13.35 -2.01 12.88
C PHE A 751 12.63 -2.19 14.22
N TYR A 752 11.36 -1.78 14.29
CA TYR A 752 10.56 -1.87 15.50
C TYR A 752 10.02 -3.28 15.76
N SER A 753 9.71 -4.06 14.72
CA SER A 753 9.30 -5.47 14.86
C SER A 753 10.43 -6.34 15.42
N ASP A 754 11.67 -6.17 14.95
CA ASP A 754 12.85 -6.83 15.52
C ASP A 754 13.01 -6.50 17.00
N ALA A 755 12.85 -5.22 17.38
CA ALA A 755 12.95 -4.76 18.76
C ALA A 755 11.82 -5.29 19.65
N TYR A 756 10.59 -5.28 19.15
CA TYR A 756 9.40 -5.82 19.82
C TYR A 756 9.51 -7.34 20.04
N LYS A 757 10.09 -8.08 19.08
CA LYS A 757 10.21 -9.54 19.17
C LYS A 757 11.43 -10.03 19.95
N THR A 758 12.60 -9.43 19.75
CA THR A 758 13.83 -9.85 20.44
C THR A 758 14.00 -9.21 21.82
N GLY A 759 13.47 -8.01 22.04
CA GLY A 759 13.78 -7.20 23.21
C GLY A 759 15.04 -6.33 23.08
N SER A 760 15.61 -6.22 21.87
CA SER A 760 16.75 -5.35 21.56
C SER A 760 16.56 -4.69 20.20
N TYR A 761 16.80 -3.39 20.07
CA TYR A 761 16.84 -2.77 18.75
C TYR A 761 17.99 -3.36 17.90
N PRO A 762 17.79 -3.59 16.60
CA PRO A 762 18.84 -4.11 15.73
C PRO A 762 19.96 -3.08 15.54
N GLU A 763 21.16 -3.57 15.23
CA GLU A 763 22.30 -2.71 14.88
C GLU A 763 22.07 -2.03 13.53
N ILE A 764 22.38 -0.73 13.45
CA ILE A 764 22.25 0.07 12.24
C ILE A 764 23.54 -0.09 11.43
N GLU A 765 23.53 -1.02 10.48
CA GLU A 765 24.72 -1.33 9.66
C GLU A 765 24.99 -0.28 8.56
N GLU A 766 24.00 0.51 8.13
CA GLU A 766 24.13 1.60 7.14
C GLU A 766 23.26 2.80 7.51
N ASP A 767 23.54 3.98 6.94
CA ASP A 767 22.73 5.18 7.23
C ASP A 767 21.43 5.20 6.41
N SER A 768 20.34 5.61 7.05
CA SER A 768 19.08 5.87 6.36
C SER A 768 18.46 7.21 6.73
N LEU A 769 17.66 7.71 5.80
CA LEU A 769 16.67 8.76 5.99
C LEU A 769 15.33 8.24 5.44
N VAL A 770 14.30 8.19 6.28
CA VAL A 770 12.90 7.97 5.87
C VAL A 770 12.14 9.24 6.24
N LEU A 771 11.34 9.82 5.33
CA LEU A 771 10.66 11.09 5.55
C LEU A 771 9.27 11.11 4.91
N TRP A 772 8.37 11.93 5.46
CA TRP A 772 7.00 12.04 4.97
C TRP A 772 6.33 13.39 5.25
N SER A 773 5.40 13.76 4.35
CA SER A 773 4.57 14.97 4.46
C SER A 773 3.22 14.72 3.77
N ARG A 774 2.16 15.37 4.26
CA ARG A 774 0.93 15.59 3.47
C ARG A 774 1.24 16.50 2.27
N PRO A 775 0.50 16.42 1.15
CA PRO A 775 0.79 17.22 -0.06
C PRO A 775 0.52 18.72 0.06
N HIS A 776 -0.27 19.18 1.04
CA HIS A 776 -0.61 20.60 1.18
C HIS A 776 -0.85 21.03 2.65
N PRO A 777 -0.79 22.35 2.96
CA PRO A 777 -1.20 22.88 4.26
C PRO A 777 -2.63 22.52 4.63
N LYS A 778 -2.93 22.24 5.90
CA LYS A 778 -4.29 21.90 6.36
C LYS A 778 -5.31 23.01 6.13
N ASP A 779 -4.82 24.25 6.05
CA ASP A 779 -5.61 25.47 5.81
C ASP A 779 -5.52 25.97 4.36
N ALA A 780 -4.97 25.17 3.44
CA ALA A 780 -5.07 25.43 2.01
C ALA A 780 -6.51 25.14 1.52
N THR A 781 -7.01 25.96 0.60
CA THR A 781 -8.33 25.77 -0.03
C THR A 781 -8.16 24.99 -1.33
N ALA A 782 -8.78 23.81 -1.41
CA ALA A 782 -8.88 23.05 -2.66
C ALA A 782 -9.69 23.83 -3.71
N ARG A 783 -9.33 23.70 -4.98
CA ARG A 783 -9.81 24.58 -6.07
C ARG A 783 -11.05 24.08 -6.80
N ASN A 784 -11.09 22.79 -7.08
CA ASN A 784 -12.08 22.14 -7.93
C ASN A 784 -12.85 21.03 -7.20
N ASP A 785 -12.56 20.87 -5.90
CA ASP A 785 -13.19 19.87 -5.06
C ASP A 785 -14.70 20.08 -4.89
N THR A 786 -15.43 18.96 -4.87
CA THR A 786 -16.87 18.90 -4.59
C THR A 786 -17.16 18.33 -3.22
N VAL A 787 -16.19 17.67 -2.59
CA VAL A 787 -16.25 17.16 -1.23
C VAL A 787 -15.81 18.29 -0.28
N PRO A 788 -16.51 18.49 0.87
CA PRO A 788 -16.09 19.49 1.86
C PRO A 788 -14.70 19.21 2.44
N ARG A 789 -14.01 20.23 2.97
CA ARG A 789 -12.76 20.04 3.75
C ARG A 789 -12.97 18.95 4.81
N PRO A 790 -12.06 17.96 4.96
CA PRO A 790 -12.26 16.83 5.85
C PRO A 790 -12.55 17.22 7.30
N LYS A 791 -13.42 16.45 7.96
CA LYS A 791 -13.65 16.60 9.39
C LYS A 791 -12.36 16.32 10.16
N ASP A 792 -12.16 17.08 11.23
CA ASP A 792 -10.99 17.02 12.12
C ASP A 792 -9.64 17.37 11.45
N ALA A 793 -9.64 17.90 10.22
CA ALA A 793 -8.44 18.36 9.50
C ALA A 793 -7.55 19.35 10.30
N ASP A 794 -8.13 20.07 11.27
CA ASP A 794 -7.41 20.99 12.15
C ASP A 794 -6.42 20.27 13.10
N LEU A 795 -6.58 18.96 13.31
CA LEU A 795 -5.68 18.12 14.13
C LEU A 795 -4.28 17.94 13.53
N ALA A 796 -4.15 18.11 12.21
CA ALA A 796 -2.90 17.90 11.50
C ALA A 796 -1.87 19.01 11.77
N ASP A 797 -0.59 18.73 11.57
CA ASP A 797 0.49 19.70 11.53
C ASP A 797 1.00 19.88 10.08
N ASP A 798 1.45 21.09 9.74
CA ASP A 798 2.03 21.39 8.42
C ASP A 798 3.55 21.13 8.41
N ALA A 799 3.94 19.92 8.81
CA ALA A 799 5.33 19.52 9.02
C ALA A 799 5.82 18.45 8.02
N LEU A 800 7.11 18.54 7.69
CA LEU A 800 7.88 17.44 7.15
C LEU A 800 8.43 16.65 8.35
N TYR A 801 8.03 15.39 8.46
CA TYR A 801 8.58 14.44 9.42
C TYR A 801 9.71 13.65 8.78
N ALA A 802 10.76 13.37 9.55
CA ALA A 802 11.84 12.49 9.15
C ALA A 802 12.30 11.60 10.33
N VAL A 803 12.82 10.43 9.96
CA VAL A 803 13.49 9.47 10.84
C VAL A 803 14.83 9.12 10.22
N VAL A 804 15.89 9.31 11.00
CA VAL A 804 17.25 8.94 10.64
C VAL A 804 17.62 7.68 11.40
N LEU A 805 18.11 6.66 10.70
CA LEU A 805 18.89 5.58 11.30
C LEU A 805 20.36 5.88 11.02
N ALA A 806 21.11 6.28 12.04
CA ALA A 806 22.51 6.70 11.90
C ALA A 806 23.46 5.61 12.43
N LYS A 807 24.32 5.09 11.55
CA LYS A 807 25.36 4.09 11.85
C LYS A 807 26.37 4.58 12.89
N ALA A 808 26.65 5.89 12.85
CA ALA A 808 27.57 6.62 13.73
C ALA A 808 27.09 8.09 13.83
N PRO A 809 27.59 8.92 14.76
CA PRO A 809 27.23 10.33 14.79
C PRO A 809 27.47 11.02 13.44
N ALA A 810 26.54 11.89 13.03
CA ALA A 810 26.53 12.49 11.69
C ALA A 810 25.91 13.88 11.71
N ARG A 811 26.09 14.63 10.61
CA ARG A 811 25.29 15.82 10.33
C ARG A 811 24.18 15.43 9.36
N VAL A 812 22.94 15.83 9.63
CA VAL A 812 21.79 15.52 8.77
C VAL A 812 21.11 16.80 8.38
N THR A 813 20.90 17.00 7.09
CA THR A 813 20.11 18.11 6.56
C THR A 813 18.82 17.56 5.98
N ILE A 814 17.67 18.14 6.34
CA ILE A 814 16.38 17.86 5.69
C ILE A 814 15.76 19.15 5.16
N TYR A 815 14.97 19.04 4.10
CA TYR A 815 14.31 20.19 3.47
C TYR A 815 12.91 19.87 2.94
N SER A 816 12.07 20.90 2.97
CA SER A 816 10.78 20.95 2.27
C SER A 816 10.73 22.27 1.51
N GLY A 817 10.74 22.19 0.18
CA GLY A 817 10.81 23.34 -0.70
C GLY A 817 12.01 24.23 -0.42
N LYS A 818 11.76 25.44 0.09
CA LYS A 818 12.79 26.42 0.45
C LYS A 818 13.18 26.39 1.93
N ASN A 819 12.56 25.54 2.74
CA ASN A 819 12.86 25.42 4.16
C ASN A 819 13.86 24.27 4.37
N GLU A 820 15.12 24.59 4.65
CA GLU A 820 16.23 23.63 4.84
C GLU A 820 16.84 23.81 6.23
N HIS A 821 17.00 22.71 6.98
CA HIS A 821 17.62 22.73 8.32
C HIS A 821 18.59 21.57 8.50
N ALA A 822 19.73 21.87 9.13
CA ALA A 822 20.78 20.92 9.44
C ALA A 822 20.90 20.69 10.96
N PHE A 823 20.96 19.42 11.34
CA PHE A 823 20.98 18.90 12.71
C PHE A 823 22.21 18.01 12.89
N ASP A 824 22.75 17.93 14.10
CA ASP A 824 23.80 16.98 14.45
C ASP A 824 23.17 15.81 15.21
N VAL A 825 23.26 14.59 14.66
CA VAL A 825 22.59 13.39 15.18
C VAL A 825 23.60 12.44 15.84
N PRO A 826 23.24 11.75 16.93
CA PRO A 826 24.04 10.66 17.48
C PRO A 826 23.91 9.40 16.62
N GLN A 827 24.69 8.37 16.95
CA GLN A 827 24.40 7.00 16.52
C GLN A 827 23.05 6.54 17.07
N GLY A 828 22.30 5.74 16.29
CA GLY A 828 20.97 5.26 16.67
C GLY A 828 19.86 5.93 15.85
N LEU A 829 18.64 5.89 16.38
CA LEU A 829 17.47 6.53 15.77
C LEU A 829 17.36 7.99 16.20
N SER A 830 17.05 8.88 15.26
CA SER A 830 16.64 10.27 15.53
C SER A 830 15.40 10.65 14.73
N LYS A 831 14.40 11.20 15.41
CA LYS A 831 13.17 11.75 14.83
C LYS A 831 13.36 13.26 14.66
N ILE A 832 13.15 13.79 13.46
CA ILE A 832 13.37 15.21 13.09
C ILE A 832 12.09 15.77 12.46
N ARG A 833 11.70 17.01 12.78
CA ARG A 833 10.62 17.72 12.09
C ARG A 833 10.98 19.16 11.77
N ILE A 834 10.45 19.65 10.64
CA ILE A 834 10.53 21.04 10.22
C ILE A 834 9.18 21.48 9.61
N GLN A 835 8.94 22.79 9.53
CA GLN A 835 7.85 23.37 8.75
C GLN A 835 7.92 22.92 7.28
N SER A 836 6.83 22.40 6.72
CA SER A 836 6.70 22.14 5.28
C SER A 836 6.49 23.44 4.50
N ALA A 837 7.10 23.54 3.32
CA ALA A 837 6.98 24.68 2.41
C ALA A 837 7.01 24.24 0.94
N PRO A 838 6.42 25.02 0.00
CA PRO A 838 6.19 24.52 -1.37
C PRO A 838 7.46 24.17 -2.16
N GLY A 839 7.42 23.00 -2.82
CA GLY A 839 8.52 22.38 -3.57
C GLY A 839 8.74 20.91 -3.19
N THR A 840 9.86 20.32 -3.63
CA THR A 840 10.23 18.92 -3.31
C THR A 840 10.58 18.73 -1.83
N ILE A 841 10.55 17.48 -1.36
CA ILE A 841 10.98 17.12 0.00
C ILE A 841 12.18 16.18 -0.06
N GLY A 842 13.11 16.30 0.87
CA GLY A 842 14.30 15.46 0.87
C GLY A 842 15.25 15.73 2.03
N GLY A 843 16.46 15.19 1.89
CA GLY A 843 17.54 15.39 2.85
C GLY A 843 18.76 14.51 2.58
N TYR A 844 19.78 14.64 3.40
CA TYR A 844 21.02 13.87 3.30
C TYR A 844 21.70 13.74 4.66
N VAL A 845 22.33 12.59 4.87
CA VAL A 845 23.24 12.32 5.99
C VAL A 845 24.66 12.57 5.49
N GLU A 846 25.46 13.31 6.26
CA GLU A 846 26.82 13.72 5.92
C GLU A 846 27.78 13.41 7.07
N ARG A 847 29.00 12.96 6.72
CA ARG A 847 30.15 12.97 7.62
C ARG A 847 31.36 13.55 6.91
N ASN A 848 32.06 14.48 7.57
CA ASN A 848 33.30 15.10 7.07
C ASN A 848 33.16 15.75 5.67
N GLY A 849 31.99 16.33 5.32
CA GLY A 849 31.74 16.89 3.99
C GLY A 849 31.39 15.87 2.90
N VAL A 850 31.19 14.59 3.24
CA VAL A 850 30.78 13.52 2.32
C VAL A 850 29.37 13.06 2.68
N LYS A 851 28.44 13.16 1.73
CA LYS A 851 27.09 12.60 1.86
C LYS A 851 27.17 11.08 1.86
N THR A 852 26.75 10.44 2.95
CA THR A 852 26.74 8.98 3.11
C THR A 852 25.44 8.34 2.65
N THR A 853 24.32 9.05 2.76
CA THR A 853 23.04 8.68 2.12
C THR A 853 22.21 9.93 1.82
N GLN A 854 21.30 9.90 0.85
CA GLN A 854 20.46 11.05 0.49
C GLN A 854 19.13 10.67 -0.15
N TYR A 855 18.14 11.56 -0.04
CA TYR A 855 16.84 11.48 -0.71
C TYR A 855 16.40 12.85 -1.27
N ASP A 856 15.67 12.81 -2.37
CA ASP A 856 14.92 13.92 -2.97
C ASP A 856 13.68 13.30 -3.64
N SER A 857 12.49 13.84 -3.39
CA SER A 857 11.26 13.40 -4.05
C SER A 857 11.27 13.66 -5.56
N GLY A 858 11.98 14.70 -6.01
CA GLY A 858 11.98 15.14 -7.40
C GLY A 858 10.55 15.30 -7.94
N GLY A 859 10.30 14.82 -9.15
CA GLY A 859 8.96 14.82 -9.76
C GLY A 859 7.98 13.77 -9.20
N ARG A 860 8.32 13.00 -8.14
CA ARG A 860 7.39 12.00 -7.56
C ARG A 860 6.41 12.62 -6.56
N PHE A 861 6.79 13.71 -5.90
CA PHE A 861 5.97 14.43 -4.93
C PHE A 861 6.45 15.87 -4.77
N GLU A 862 5.51 16.81 -4.72
CA GLU A 862 5.73 18.22 -4.44
C GLU A 862 4.70 18.70 -3.40
N TYR A 863 5.16 19.45 -2.39
CA TYR A 863 4.28 20.15 -1.46
C TYR A 863 3.72 21.40 -2.16
N THR A 864 2.39 21.57 -2.15
CA THR A 864 1.70 22.68 -2.84
C THR A 864 0.89 23.54 -1.87
N ASP A 865 0.86 24.86 -2.10
CA ASP A 865 -0.07 25.79 -1.43
C ASP A 865 -1.42 25.89 -2.16
N LYS A 866 -1.59 25.16 -3.27
CA LYS A 866 -2.73 25.22 -4.20
C LYS A 866 -3.13 23.79 -4.63
N PRO A 867 -3.70 22.98 -3.73
CA PRO A 867 -4.29 21.69 -4.09
C PRO A 867 -5.50 21.88 -5.02
N GLU A 868 -5.74 20.90 -5.90
CA GLU A 868 -6.98 20.85 -6.69
C GLU A 868 -8.13 20.24 -5.88
N GLU A 869 -7.84 19.17 -5.13
CA GLU A 869 -8.72 18.42 -4.21
C GLU A 869 -8.03 18.27 -2.83
N TYR A 870 -8.80 18.10 -1.74
CA TYR A 870 -8.23 17.91 -0.41
C TYR A 870 -7.62 16.51 -0.27
N ASN A 871 -6.31 16.44 -0.07
CA ASN A 871 -5.62 15.19 0.22
C ASN A 871 -4.82 15.29 1.52
N PHE A 872 -5.29 14.58 2.55
CA PHE A 872 -4.63 14.44 3.85
C PHE A 872 -3.95 13.07 4.04
N ASN A 873 -3.88 12.25 2.99
CA ASN A 873 -2.90 11.17 2.89
C ASN A 873 -1.48 11.79 2.86
N PHE A 874 -0.45 10.97 3.02
CA PHE A 874 0.93 11.42 3.11
C PHE A 874 1.84 10.65 2.15
N TYR A 875 2.81 11.34 1.58
CA TYR A 875 3.84 10.69 0.78
C TYR A 875 5.02 10.33 1.67
N VAL A 876 5.52 9.09 1.56
CA VAL A 876 6.74 8.62 2.23
C VAL A 876 7.85 8.44 1.19
N GLY A 877 9.05 8.90 1.51
CA GLY A 877 10.26 8.68 0.73
C GLY A 877 11.41 8.21 1.60
N ALA A 878 12.32 7.41 1.05
CA ALA A 878 13.53 6.98 1.74
C ALA A 878 14.78 6.98 0.86
N SER A 879 15.92 7.25 1.48
CA SER A 879 17.24 7.26 0.84
C SER A 879 17.74 5.90 0.34
N SER A 880 17.11 4.83 0.82
CA SER A 880 17.61 3.47 0.75
C SER A 880 16.45 2.47 0.80
N ASP A 881 16.62 1.37 0.08
CA ASP A 881 15.65 0.27 -0.08
C ASP A 881 15.40 -0.44 1.27
N PRO A 882 14.13 -0.64 1.71
CA PRO A 882 13.80 -1.35 2.93
C PRO A 882 14.53 -2.68 3.16
N GLY A 883 14.82 -3.43 2.10
CA GLY A 883 15.52 -4.71 2.17
C GLY A 883 17.02 -4.63 2.49
N GLN A 884 17.64 -3.45 2.32
CA GLN A 884 19.09 -3.24 2.52
C GLN A 884 19.42 -2.69 3.93
N MET A 885 18.41 -2.18 4.63
CA MET A 885 18.58 -1.32 5.80
C MET A 885 18.94 -2.07 7.09
N ILE A 886 18.52 -3.35 7.20
CA ILE A 886 18.53 -4.11 8.45
C ILE A 886 18.83 -5.58 8.15
N LYS A 887 19.83 -6.14 8.86
CA LYS A 887 20.27 -7.52 8.68
C LYS A 887 19.26 -8.55 9.23
N SER A 888 18.41 -9.10 8.37
CA SER A 888 17.75 -10.40 8.63
C SER A 888 18.48 -11.52 7.89
N PHE A 889 19.13 -12.41 8.64
CA PHE A 889 19.69 -13.64 8.08
C PHE A 889 18.57 -14.54 7.53
N VAL A 890 18.61 -14.84 6.23
CA VAL A 890 18.21 -16.17 5.74
C VAL A 890 19.49 -16.95 5.48
N ALA A 891 20.11 -17.43 6.55
CA ALA A 891 21.14 -18.45 6.45
C ALA A 891 20.45 -19.77 6.07
N VAL A 892 20.30 -20.02 4.77
CA VAL A 892 19.86 -21.33 4.26
C VAL A 892 20.90 -22.37 4.71
N PRO A 893 20.54 -23.36 5.56
CA PRO A 893 21.47 -24.43 5.89
C PRO A 893 21.75 -25.23 4.60
N PRO A 894 23.01 -25.56 4.29
CA PRO A 894 23.35 -26.12 2.99
C PRO A 894 22.90 -27.58 2.83
N LYS A 895 22.06 -27.80 1.81
CA LYS A 895 21.48 -29.06 1.29
C LYS A 895 20.17 -29.52 1.94
#